data_AF-A0A2A5XK09-F1
#
_entry.id   AF-A0A2A5XK09-F1
#
_cell.length_a   1.000
_cell.length_b   1.000
_cell.length_c   1.000
_cell.angle_alpha   90.00
_cell.angle_beta   90.00
_cell.angle_gamma   90.00
#
_symmetry.space_group_name_H-M   'P 1'
#
loop_
_entity.id
_entity.type
_entity.pdbx_description
1 polymer ?
#
loop_
_entity_poly.entity_id
_entity_poly.type
_entity_poly.pdbx_seq_one_letter_code
_entity_poly.pdbx_strand_id
1 'polypeptide(L)'
;MKFILTNLILLVQISIFSQTISSRVIDYSNCRDGENVEYCKTHKIMNKFKKDAEAYHHFLEDQKELKKIENRISKSTSKRNIYTIPLVFHVLHNGGVENISSAQIEDAVSILNRDFRLLNADANNVQTTFQGMPADIEVEFQLAKKAPNGQCFSGITRTLSPLTNSGTNGSSQVSAIIGGNDVYNGTWPGNKYLNIFVVNDADGAAGYTTTPNNNWTSTSMGNGIWVLHDYVGSIGTSGVFSSRTLTHEVGHWLNLRHTWGPNNNPGNASSCSSDDFVDDTPRCIGLTTCNLTSNSCSNDAVDGYWTNDVVDNTENYMEYSNCEKMFTNGQKNRMRAALQSNVGGRSSVVSSSNLNATGLNTTPSLCAVDIRVERDIVCGGDNIQFFDESYNNITSWNWTFPNGNPSTSNVKNPVISYSASGTFDITLEVTDALGNSMTQSFPNFITVIGSAGFPPPIYEGFESMTSLPSDNWTINNSSGPGFNIVTTGFASGLQSAKLDNSQGQNGSIDELISNTIDLSNSAAASLSFKYAFAKRNSGNSDYLQVLASNNCGETWFLRKNISSSIISTMANTNSNFTPTGSDWKVITIGPNSFANYLVSDFRFKFKFVNGGGNDLYIDDINLSGSLSIDETEKIYDFMVYPNPVIDNIIISFHSLTNLNNSTFKVYDASGRLVKSKTIRNISEGENKLQISSETLETGWYLLRLKSDEKTVTSKFLKQ
;
A
#
# COMPACT_ATOMS: atom_id res chain seq x y z
N MET A 1 64.00 35.83 -4.54
CA MET A 1 64.82 35.03 -5.48
C MET A 1 63.98 33.83 -5.90
N LYS A 2 63.63 33.76 -7.19
CA LYS A 2 63.10 32.62 -7.98
C LYS A 2 61.83 31.87 -7.52
N PHE A 3 60.76 32.15 -8.26
CA PHE A 3 59.64 31.28 -8.65
C PHE A 3 60.05 29.85 -9.01
N ILE A 4 59.24 28.86 -8.60
CA ILE A 4 58.91 27.67 -9.41
C ILE A 4 57.44 27.33 -9.18
N LEU A 5 56.62 27.56 -10.21
CA LEU A 5 55.28 27.00 -10.39
C LEU A 5 55.40 25.49 -10.62
N THR A 6 54.60 24.68 -9.93
CA THR A 6 54.33 23.29 -10.32
C THR A 6 52.83 23.12 -10.48
N ASN A 7 52.39 22.98 -11.73
CA ASN A 7 51.02 22.65 -12.11
C ASN A 7 50.72 21.20 -11.69
N LEU A 8 49.78 21.01 -10.76
CA LEU A 8 49.18 19.71 -10.49
C LEU A 8 47.85 19.64 -11.25
N ILE A 9 47.87 18.95 -12.38
CA ILE A 9 46.67 18.61 -13.17
C ILE A 9 45.89 17.57 -12.38
N LEU A 10 44.78 17.98 -11.77
CA LEU A 10 43.82 17.08 -11.12
C LEU A 10 42.94 16.46 -12.22
N LEU A 11 43.34 15.30 -12.74
CA LEU A 11 42.48 14.43 -13.54
C LEU A 11 41.38 13.87 -12.63
N VAL A 12 40.23 14.54 -12.60
CA VAL A 12 39.00 13.97 -12.04
C VAL A 12 38.52 12.90 -13.02
N GLN A 13 38.87 11.65 -12.77
CA GLN A 13 38.14 10.52 -13.35
C GLN A 13 36.73 10.55 -12.78
N ILE A 14 35.78 11.07 -13.56
CA ILE A 14 34.35 10.85 -13.33
C ILE A 14 34.10 9.39 -13.70
N SER A 15 34.27 8.50 -12.72
CA SER A 15 33.72 7.15 -12.78
C SER A 15 32.21 7.30 -12.75
N ILE A 16 31.59 7.31 -13.93
CA ILE A 16 30.15 7.10 -14.07
C ILE A 16 29.90 5.69 -13.58
N PHE A 17 29.59 5.54 -12.29
CA PHE A 17 28.90 4.36 -11.79
C PHE A 17 27.53 4.36 -12.44
N SER A 18 27.43 3.73 -13.61
CA SER A 18 26.18 3.14 -14.04
C SER A 18 25.78 2.19 -12.93
N GLN A 19 24.83 2.62 -12.08
CA GLN A 19 24.05 1.69 -11.28
C GLN A 19 23.34 0.78 -12.29
N THR A 20 23.97 -0.35 -12.58
CA THR A 20 23.24 -1.49 -13.11
C THR A 20 22.22 -1.82 -12.04
N ILE A 21 20.98 -1.41 -12.27
CA ILE A 21 19.83 -1.99 -11.59
C ILE A 21 19.90 -3.46 -11.99
N SER A 22 20.53 -4.28 -11.15
CA SER A 22 20.49 -5.73 -11.29
C SER A 22 19.02 -6.08 -11.14
N SER A 23 18.33 -6.25 -12.26
CA SER A 23 16.95 -6.74 -12.27
C SER A 23 16.91 -8.02 -11.46
N ARG A 24 16.15 -8.00 -10.36
CA ARG A 24 15.88 -9.16 -9.53
C ARG A 24 15.39 -10.30 -10.42
N VAL A 25 16.04 -11.46 -10.33
CA VAL A 25 15.62 -12.68 -11.03
C VAL A 25 14.88 -13.56 -10.04
N ILE A 26 13.56 -13.66 -10.19
CA ILE A 26 12.73 -14.62 -9.45
C ILE A 26 13.03 -16.02 -9.99
N ASP A 27 13.26 -16.96 -9.08
CA ASP A 27 13.41 -18.37 -9.42
C ASP A 27 12.06 -19.08 -9.32
N TYR A 28 11.36 -19.18 -10.44
CA TYR A 28 10.04 -19.81 -10.52
C TYR A 28 10.02 -21.28 -10.11
N SER A 29 11.17 -21.98 -10.10
CA SER A 29 11.24 -23.36 -9.58
C SER A 29 11.15 -23.43 -8.05
N ASN A 30 11.20 -22.29 -7.38
CA ASN A 30 11.02 -22.11 -5.96
C ASN A 30 9.76 -21.27 -5.66
N CYS A 31 8.80 -21.24 -6.57
CA CYS A 31 7.51 -20.57 -6.40
C CYS A 31 6.39 -21.61 -6.46
N ARG A 32 5.23 -21.27 -5.89
CA ARG A 32 3.99 -21.99 -6.20
C ARG A 32 3.62 -21.74 -7.67
N ASP A 33 2.96 -22.71 -8.30
CA ASP A 33 2.48 -22.58 -9.67
C ASP A 33 1.57 -21.34 -9.82
N GLY A 34 1.99 -20.40 -10.67
CA GLY A 34 1.27 -19.15 -10.93
C GLY A 34 1.57 -18.01 -9.96
N GLU A 35 2.44 -18.21 -8.96
CA GLU A 35 2.90 -17.17 -8.05
C GLU A 35 4.25 -16.59 -8.48
N ASN A 36 4.52 -15.36 -8.05
CA ASN A 36 5.80 -14.64 -8.27
C ASN A 36 6.58 -14.46 -6.96
N VAL A 37 6.29 -15.28 -5.96
CA VAL A 37 6.89 -15.24 -4.62
C VAL A 37 7.58 -16.57 -4.37
N GLU A 38 8.86 -16.49 -4.05
CA GLU A 38 9.65 -17.65 -3.66
C GLU A 38 9.23 -18.13 -2.26
N TYR A 39 9.21 -19.43 -1.96
CA TYR A 39 8.80 -19.91 -0.62
C TYR A 39 9.73 -19.39 0.49
N CYS A 40 11.03 -19.63 0.34
CA CYS A 40 12.06 -19.10 1.24
C CYS A 40 13.32 -18.75 0.42
N LYS A 41 14.23 -17.92 0.95
CA LYS A 41 15.54 -17.60 0.32
C LYS A 41 16.76 -17.98 1.16
N THR A 42 16.56 -18.55 2.35
CA THR A 42 17.62 -18.83 3.33
C THR A 42 18.79 -19.62 2.71
N HIS A 43 18.53 -20.68 1.95
CA HIS A 43 19.61 -21.46 1.33
C HIS A 43 20.41 -20.68 0.28
N LYS A 44 19.76 -19.83 -0.52
CA LYS A 44 20.45 -19.00 -1.52
C LYS A 44 21.38 -18.01 -0.84
N ILE A 45 20.93 -17.41 0.26
CA ILE A 45 21.73 -16.52 1.10
C ILE A 45 22.92 -17.28 1.70
N MET A 46 22.68 -18.43 2.32
CA MET A 46 23.74 -19.27 2.90
C MET A 46 24.73 -19.77 1.83
N ASN A 47 24.28 -20.14 0.64
CA ASN A 47 25.16 -20.58 -0.44
C ASN A 47 25.99 -19.43 -1.02
N LYS A 48 25.45 -18.21 -1.05
CA LYS A 48 26.25 -17.02 -1.38
C LYS A 48 27.35 -16.80 -0.35
N PHE A 49 27.07 -16.99 0.94
CA PHE A 49 28.10 -16.91 1.99
C PHE A 49 29.19 -17.98 1.84
N LYS A 50 28.80 -19.22 1.51
CA LYS A 50 29.75 -20.34 1.34
C LYS A 50 30.66 -20.23 0.10
N LYS A 51 30.43 -19.26 -0.80
CA LYS A 51 31.36 -19.01 -1.93
C LYS A 51 32.70 -18.44 -1.47
N ASP A 52 32.73 -17.82 -0.29
CA ASP A 52 33.97 -17.40 0.35
C ASP A 52 34.58 -18.58 1.13
N ALA A 53 35.84 -18.91 0.86
CA ALA A 53 36.49 -20.10 1.39
C ALA A 53 36.70 -20.05 2.90
N GLU A 54 37.00 -18.87 3.45
CA GLU A 54 37.18 -18.64 4.87
C GLU A 54 35.82 -18.75 5.60
N ALA A 55 34.80 -18.07 5.07
CA ALA A 55 33.43 -18.17 5.58
C ALA A 55 32.91 -19.62 5.56
N TYR A 56 33.22 -20.38 4.51
CA TYR A 56 32.85 -21.80 4.44
C TYR A 56 33.57 -22.66 5.48
N HIS A 57 34.88 -22.46 5.68
CA HIS A 57 35.64 -23.16 6.71
C HIS A 57 35.06 -22.89 8.11
N HIS A 58 34.76 -21.64 8.43
CA HIS A 58 34.12 -21.28 9.70
C HIS A 58 32.72 -21.89 9.85
N PHE A 59 31.92 -21.88 8.78
CA PHE A 59 30.61 -22.55 8.79
C PHE A 59 30.75 -24.04 9.16
N LEU A 60 31.76 -24.75 8.64
CA LEU A 60 31.99 -26.15 8.99
C LEU A 60 32.38 -26.32 10.47
N GLU A 61 33.21 -25.45 11.02
CA GLU A 61 33.56 -25.48 12.45
C GLU A 61 32.35 -25.19 13.34
N ASP A 62 31.53 -24.21 12.97
CA ASP A 62 30.28 -23.87 13.66
C ASP A 62 29.32 -25.07 13.68
N GLN A 63 29.16 -25.77 12.55
CA GLN A 63 28.32 -26.96 12.46
C GLN A 63 28.88 -28.14 13.29
N LYS A 64 30.21 -28.31 13.35
CA LYS A 64 30.83 -29.32 14.22
C LYS A 64 30.53 -29.03 15.70
N GLU A 65 30.63 -27.78 16.12
CA GLU A 65 30.35 -27.41 17.51
C GLU A 65 28.88 -27.61 17.88
N LEU A 66 27.96 -27.22 16.98
CA LEU A 66 26.53 -27.47 17.16
C LEU A 66 26.23 -28.97 17.28
N LYS A 67 26.82 -29.83 16.43
CA LYS A 67 26.60 -31.28 16.49
C LYS A 67 27.13 -31.91 17.80
N LYS A 68 28.23 -31.39 18.38
CA LYS A 68 28.71 -31.86 19.70
C LYS A 68 27.67 -31.60 20.80
N ILE A 69 27.03 -30.44 20.78
CA ILE A 69 26.00 -30.06 21.75
C ILE A 69 24.72 -30.86 21.52
N GLU A 70 24.29 -31.00 20.27
CA GLU A 70 23.16 -31.84 19.86
C GLU A 70 23.31 -33.28 20.40
N ASN A 71 24.48 -33.90 20.18
CA ASN A 71 24.81 -35.23 20.68
C ASN A 71 24.82 -35.34 22.22
N ARG A 72 25.07 -34.22 22.93
CA ARG A 72 24.98 -34.16 24.39
C ARG A 72 23.52 -34.09 24.83
N ILE A 73 22.71 -33.30 24.13
CA ILE A 73 21.26 -33.16 24.40
C ILE A 73 20.55 -34.49 24.17
N SER A 74 20.83 -35.18 23.06
CA SER A 74 20.18 -36.47 22.73
C SER A 74 20.46 -37.59 23.73
N LYS A 75 21.58 -37.50 24.48
CA LYS A 75 21.97 -38.46 25.53
C LYS A 75 21.53 -38.03 26.94
N SER A 76 21.00 -36.82 27.09
CA SER A 76 20.67 -36.24 28.39
C SER A 76 19.27 -36.65 28.84
N THR A 77 19.14 -37.08 30.09
CA THR A 77 17.84 -37.27 30.76
C THR A 77 17.44 -36.03 31.57
N SER A 78 18.00 -34.86 31.23
CA SER A 78 17.76 -33.60 31.97
C SER A 78 16.29 -33.22 32.02
N LYS A 79 15.88 -32.57 33.11
CA LYS A 79 14.53 -32.00 33.26
C LYS A 79 14.19 -31.08 32.07
N ARG A 80 12.91 -31.09 31.68
CA ARG A 80 12.30 -30.18 30.72
C ARG A 80 12.75 -28.74 31.01
N ASN A 81 13.28 -28.04 30.01
CA ASN A 81 13.74 -26.66 30.15
C ASN A 81 13.19 -25.84 29.00
N ILE A 82 12.34 -24.86 29.32
CA ILE A 82 11.67 -24.01 28.35
C ILE A 82 12.54 -22.76 28.13
N TYR A 83 12.90 -22.49 26.88
CA TYR A 83 13.65 -21.29 26.51
C TYR A 83 12.69 -20.21 26.02
N THR A 84 12.77 -19.00 26.58
CA THR A 84 12.03 -17.84 26.11
C THR A 84 12.90 -16.99 25.19
N ILE A 85 12.42 -16.66 23.99
CA ILE A 85 13.09 -15.81 23.02
C ILE A 85 12.40 -14.44 22.96
N PRO A 86 13.11 -13.32 23.22
CA PRO A 86 12.60 -11.97 23.00
C PRO A 86 12.46 -11.66 21.51
N LEU A 87 11.24 -11.36 21.08
CA LEU A 87 10.91 -10.93 19.71
C LEU A 87 10.86 -9.41 19.59
N VAL A 88 11.29 -8.92 18.44
CA VAL A 88 11.01 -7.54 18.01
C VAL A 88 10.55 -7.56 16.57
N PHE A 89 9.35 -7.03 16.30
CA PHE A 89 8.85 -6.85 14.94
C PHE A 89 9.12 -5.42 14.48
N HIS A 90 9.89 -5.29 13.40
CA HIS A 90 10.13 -4.04 12.71
C HIS A 90 9.24 -3.96 11.48
N VAL A 91 8.14 -3.20 11.57
CA VAL A 91 7.21 -2.96 10.47
C VAL A 91 7.71 -1.79 9.64
N LEU A 92 8.24 -2.08 8.45
CA LEU A 92 8.65 -1.07 7.48
C LEU A 92 7.53 -0.91 6.45
N HIS A 93 6.95 0.29 6.35
CA HIS A 93 5.80 0.56 5.50
C HIS A 93 5.92 1.88 4.75
N ASN A 94 5.22 2.02 3.64
CA ASN A 94 5.08 3.24 2.85
C ASN A 94 3.62 3.77 2.93
N GLY A 95 3.00 3.58 4.10
CA GLY A 95 1.61 3.94 4.35
C GLY A 95 0.57 3.00 3.72
N GLY A 96 1.00 1.87 3.15
CA GLY A 96 0.12 0.88 2.55
C GLY A 96 -0.29 -0.25 3.51
N VAL A 97 -0.81 -1.33 2.92
CA VAL A 97 -1.30 -2.54 3.62
C VAL A 97 -0.21 -3.25 4.42
N GLU A 98 1.06 -3.05 4.07
CA GLU A 98 2.21 -3.58 4.78
C GLU A 98 2.38 -3.01 6.20
N ASN A 99 1.68 -1.92 6.54
CA ASN A 99 1.58 -1.40 7.91
C ASN A 99 0.63 -2.25 8.78
N ILE A 100 0.96 -3.53 8.97
CA ILE A 100 0.07 -4.51 9.61
C ILE A 100 -0.28 -4.16 11.06
N SER A 101 -1.48 -4.55 11.48
CA SER A 101 -1.96 -4.30 12.85
C SER A 101 -1.15 -5.06 13.89
N SER A 102 -1.08 -4.53 15.12
CA SER A 102 -0.46 -5.24 16.24
C SER A 102 -1.18 -6.55 16.57
N ALA A 103 -2.49 -6.64 16.34
CA ALA A 103 -3.24 -7.89 16.46
C ALA A 103 -2.75 -8.99 15.49
N GLN A 104 -2.40 -8.63 14.25
CA GLN A 104 -1.82 -9.57 13.29
C GLN A 104 -0.44 -10.09 13.75
N ILE A 105 0.37 -9.22 14.37
CA ILE A 105 1.66 -9.61 14.96
C ILE A 105 1.45 -10.51 16.18
N GLU A 106 0.54 -10.16 17.09
CA GLU A 106 0.20 -10.97 18.27
C GLU A 106 -0.31 -12.36 17.88
N ASP A 107 -1.12 -12.45 16.82
CA ASP A 107 -1.57 -13.71 16.24
C ASP A 107 -0.38 -14.54 15.71
N ALA A 108 0.59 -13.94 15.03
CA ALA A 108 1.81 -14.61 14.60
C ALA A 108 2.62 -15.17 15.78
N VAL A 109 2.74 -14.41 16.88
CA VAL A 109 3.41 -14.85 18.12
C VAL A 109 2.65 -15.99 18.79
N SER A 110 1.31 -15.96 18.78
CA SER A 110 0.47 -17.05 19.25
C SER A 110 0.70 -18.34 18.45
N ILE A 111 0.76 -18.24 17.12
CA ILE A 111 1.04 -19.36 16.22
C ILE A 111 2.45 -19.94 16.45
N LEU A 112 3.46 -19.09 16.60
CA LEU A 112 4.82 -19.54 16.95
C LEU A 112 4.82 -20.33 18.26
N ASN A 113 4.20 -19.80 19.32
CA ASN A 113 4.11 -20.52 20.60
C ASN A 113 3.32 -21.81 20.45
N ARG A 114 2.22 -21.79 19.68
CA ARG A 114 1.40 -22.98 19.42
C ARG A 114 2.22 -24.09 18.76
N ASP A 115 2.98 -23.77 17.72
CA ASP A 115 3.72 -24.73 16.92
C ASP A 115 4.99 -25.22 17.64
N PHE A 116 5.76 -24.33 18.26
CA PHE A 116 6.98 -24.69 18.99
C PHE A 116 6.73 -25.35 20.35
N ARG A 117 5.51 -25.25 20.89
CA ARG A 117 5.11 -25.92 22.14
C ARG A 117 4.20 -27.13 21.95
N LEU A 118 3.99 -27.57 20.71
CA LEU A 118 3.10 -28.68 20.35
C LEU A 118 1.71 -28.51 20.97
N LEU A 119 1.16 -27.30 20.88
CA LEU A 119 -0.20 -26.97 21.30
C LEU A 119 -1.17 -26.96 20.11
N ASN A 120 -0.68 -27.21 18.90
CA ASN A 120 -1.48 -27.30 17.70
C ASN A 120 -2.24 -28.64 17.66
N ALA A 121 -3.57 -28.57 17.63
CA ALA A 121 -4.42 -29.77 17.71
C ALA A 121 -4.28 -30.69 16.48
N ASP A 122 -3.89 -30.14 15.33
CA ASP A 122 -3.70 -30.86 14.07
C ASP A 122 -2.49 -31.81 14.08
N ALA A 123 -1.51 -31.63 14.99
CA ALA A 123 -0.41 -32.58 15.20
C ALA A 123 -0.89 -33.98 15.62
N ASN A 124 -2.09 -34.11 16.21
CA ASN A 124 -2.65 -35.42 16.56
C ASN A 124 -3.06 -36.25 15.33
N ASN A 125 -3.26 -35.59 14.19
CA ASN A 125 -3.76 -36.19 12.96
C ASN A 125 -2.66 -36.29 11.89
N VAL A 126 -1.40 -36.42 12.30
CA VAL A 126 -0.28 -36.68 11.36
C VAL A 126 -0.44 -38.04 10.68
N GLN A 127 0.20 -38.20 9.53
CA GLN A 127 0.26 -39.44 8.79
C GLN A 127 0.74 -40.59 9.72
N THR A 128 0.17 -41.78 9.53
CA THR A 128 0.28 -42.90 10.50
C THR A 128 1.72 -43.30 10.83
N THR A 129 2.64 -43.22 9.88
CA THR A 129 4.07 -43.49 10.08
C THR A 129 4.71 -42.54 11.09
N PHE A 130 4.23 -41.30 11.18
CA PHE A 130 4.74 -40.26 12.08
C PHE A 130 3.94 -40.10 13.38
N GLN A 131 2.95 -40.96 13.63
CA GLN A 131 2.15 -40.89 14.84
C GLN A 131 3.02 -41.01 16.11
N GLY A 132 2.87 -40.06 17.02
CA GLY A 132 3.68 -39.96 18.25
C GLY A 132 5.06 -39.31 18.07
N MET A 133 5.46 -38.93 16.86
CA MET A 133 6.70 -38.21 16.60
C MET A 133 6.65 -36.68 16.79
N PRO A 134 5.51 -35.97 16.63
CA PRO A 134 5.45 -34.53 16.87
C PRO A 134 6.03 -34.14 18.23
N ALA A 135 6.95 -33.18 18.23
CA ALA A 135 7.73 -32.83 19.42
C ALA A 135 7.45 -31.41 19.93
N ASP A 136 7.27 -31.27 21.25
CA ASP A 136 7.36 -29.98 21.92
C ASP A 136 8.84 -29.55 21.95
N ILE A 137 9.16 -28.46 21.25
CA ILE A 137 10.53 -27.94 21.13
C ILE A 137 11.01 -27.32 22.45
N GLU A 138 10.08 -27.01 23.36
CA GLU A 138 10.29 -26.31 24.62
C GLU A 138 10.88 -24.91 24.38
N VAL A 139 10.35 -24.20 23.39
CA VAL A 139 10.69 -22.82 23.07
C VAL A 139 9.42 -21.98 23.09
N GLU A 140 9.45 -20.87 23.82
CA GLU A 140 8.40 -19.85 23.84
C GLU A 140 8.94 -18.54 23.28
N PHE A 141 8.04 -17.74 22.74
CA PHE A 141 8.32 -16.44 22.17
C PHE A 141 7.49 -15.38 22.87
N GLN A 142 8.14 -14.28 23.23
CA GLN A 142 7.46 -13.13 23.83
C GLN A 142 7.98 -11.85 23.20
N LEU A 143 7.07 -10.93 22.88
CA LEU A 143 7.42 -9.57 22.47
C LEU A 143 8.25 -8.90 23.57
N ALA A 144 9.44 -8.41 23.22
CA ALA A 144 10.30 -7.70 24.15
C ALA A 144 9.62 -6.43 24.68
N LYS A 145 9.89 -6.06 25.93
CA LYS A 145 9.25 -4.92 26.62
C LYS A 145 10.17 -3.72 26.79
N LYS A 146 11.46 -3.90 26.51
CA LYS A 146 12.48 -2.84 26.54
C LYS A 146 13.27 -2.82 25.25
N ALA A 147 13.42 -1.63 24.69
CA ALA A 147 14.32 -1.34 23.57
C ALA A 147 15.80 -1.38 24.04
N PRO A 148 16.78 -1.37 23.12
CA PRO A 148 18.21 -1.45 23.46
C PRO A 148 18.71 -0.37 24.44
N ASN A 149 18.11 0.82 24.42
CA ASN A 149 18.39 1.93 25.34
C ASN A 149 17.64 1.82 26.68
N GLY A 150 16.86 0.76 26.92
CA GLY A 150 16.05 0.55 28.11
C GLY A 150 14.67 1.22 28.07
N GLN A 151 14.35 1.96 27.00
CA GLN A 151 13.03 2.56 26.80
C GLN A 151 11.96 1.48 26.74
N CYS A 152 10.82 1.73 27.38
CA CYS A 152 9.69 0.82 27.30
C CYS A 152 9.04 0.85 25.93
N PHE A 153 8.61 -0.31 25.42
CA PHE A 153 7.89 -0.42 24.16
C PHE A 153 7.06 -1.72 24.09
N SER A 154 6.24 -1.86 23.04
CA SER A 154 5.33 -3.00 22.86
C SER A 154 6.02 -4.30 22.39
N GLY A 155 7.24 -4.21 21.85
CA GLY A 155 7.87 -5.26 21.05
C GLY A 155 7.73 -5.05 19.54
N ILE A 156 7.06 -3.96 19.13
CA ILE A 156 6.81 -3.60 17.74
C ILE A 156 7.39 -2.20 17.53
N THR A 157 8.06 -2.00 16.39
CA THR A 157 8.49 -0.67 15.92
C THR A 157 7.94 -0.45 14.53
N ARG A 158 7.57 0.79 14.18
CA ARG A 158 7.10 1.16 12.85
C ARG A 158 8.03 2.18 12.21
N THR A 159 8.27 2.04 10.91
CA THR A 159 9.11 2.94 10.11
C THR A 159 8.40 3.26 8.80
N LEU A 160 8.02 4.53 8.61
CA LEU A 160 7.49 5.01 7.34
C LEU A 160 8.66 5.25 6.35
N SER A 161 8.81 4.37 5.38
CA SER A 161 9.83 4.46 4.33
C SER A 161 9.42 3.72 3.04
N PRO A 162 9.64 4.32 1.86
CA PRO A 162 9.43 3.62 0.59
C PRO A 162 10.36 2.43 0.40
N LEU A 163 11.44 2.32 1.19
CA LEU A 163 12.40 1.21 1.16
C LEU A 163 11.80 -0.14 1.57
N THR A 164 10.58 -0.18 2.10
CA THR A 164 9.82 -1.43 2.26
C THR A 164 9.71 -2.21 0.94
N ASN A 165 9.70 -1.51 -0.20
CA ASN A 165 9.64 -2.06 -1.55
C ASN A 165 11.02 -2.41 -2.15
N SER A 166 12.10 -2.19 -1.41
CA SER A 166 13.48 -2.33 -1.86
C SER A 166 14.16 -3.50 -1.15
N GLY A 167 13.63 -4.71 -1.33
CA GLY A 167 14.01 -5.90 -0.59
C GLY A 167 15.38 -6.49 -0.91
N THR A 168 16.07 -6.01 -1.95
CA THR A 168 17.35 -6.56 -2.40
C THR A 168 18.32 -6.68 -1.22
N ASN A 169 18.64 -7.92 -0.81
CA ASN A 169 19.48 -8.29 0.34
C ASN A 169 19.10 -7.69 1.72
N GLY A 170 17.98 -6.98 1.85
CA GLY A 170 17.49 -6.41 3.11
C GLY A 170 18.32 -5.28 3.73
N SER A 171 19.50 -4.93 3.21
CA SER A 171 20.40 -3.95 3.85
C SER A 171 19.81 -2.54 3.93
N SER A 172 19.18 -2.08 2.85
CA SER A 172 18.54 -0.75 2.81
C SER A 172 17.38 -0.65 3.81
N GLN A 173 16.64 -1.74 3.99
CA GLN A 173 15.53 -1.84 4.96
C GLN A 173 16.05 -1.75 6.39
N VAL A 174 17.13 -2.47 6.72
CA VAL A 174 17.79 -2.37 8.05
C VAL A 174 18.28 -0.95 8.31
N SER A 175 18.92 -0.31 7.33
CA SER A 175 19.36 1.09 7.48
C SER A 175 18.19 2.05 7.70
N ALA A 176 17.06 1.85 7.00
CA ALA A 176 15.84 2.65 7.20
C ALA A 176 15.31 2.52 8.63
N ILE A 177 15.25 1.29 9.16
CA ILE A 177 14.77 1.02 10.51
C ILE A 177 15.71 1.62 11.55
N ILE A 178 17.03 1.43 11.41
CA ILE A 178 18.02 2.01 12.33
C ILE A 178 17.88 3.54 12.39
N GLY A 179 17.60 4.19 11.25
CA GLY A 179 17.53 5.65 11.16
C GLY A 179 16.18 6.28 11.47
N GLY A 180 15.08 5.52 11.50
CA GLY A 180 13.74 6.10 11.44
C GLY A 180 12.61 5.29 12.04
N ASN A 181 12.89 4.35 12.95
CA ASN A 181 11.79 3.72 13.70
C ASN A 181 11.30 4.61 14.84
N ASP A 182 10.03 4.48 15.17
CA ASP A 182 9.27 5.27 16.15
C ASP A 182 9.68 5.06 17.62
N VAL A 183 10.50 4.05 17.93
CA VAL A 183 10.87 3.71 19.31
C VAL A 183 12.32 4.08 19.63
N TYR A 184 13.28 3.51 18.90
CA TYR A 184 14.71 3.67 19.16
C TYR A 184 15.52 3.62 17.87
N ASN A 185 16.02 4.78 17.45
CA ASN A 185 16.92 4.91 16.29
C ASN A 185 18.33 4.41 16.64
N GLY A 186 18.60 3.14 16.33
CA GLY A 186 19.86 2.48 16.55
C GLY A 186 19.80 1.00 16.21
N THR A 187 20.91 0.30 16.45
CA THR A 187 21.02 -1.14 16.19
C THR A 187 20.28 -1.94 17.25
N TRP A 188 19.47 -2.91 16.82
CA TRP A 188 18.85 -3.92 17.66
C TRP A 188 19.66 -5.22 17.59
N PRO A 189 20.50 -5.54 18.59
CA PRO A 189 21.48 -6.62 18.45
C PRO A 189 20.83 -8.00 18.35
N GLY A 190 21.17 -8.78 17.32
CA GLY A 190 20.59 -10.11 17.08
C GLY A 190 20.95 -11.20 18.12
N ASN A 191 21.88 -10.89 19.03
CA ASN A 191 22.23 -11.74 20.19
C ASN A 191 21.45 -11.34 21.45
N LYS A 192 20.55 -10.36 21.34
CA LYS A 192 19.61 -9.96 22.39
C LYS A 192 18.16 -10.15 21.97
N TYR A 193 17.85 -9.90 20.70
CA TYR A 193 16.52 -9.98 20.13
C TYR A 193 16.53 -10.89 18.92
N LEU A 194 15.46 -11.65 18.71
CA LEU A 194 15.13 -12.14 17.39
C LEU A 194 14.40 -11.01 16.66
N ASN A 195 15.12 -10.33 15.76
CA ASN A 195 14.57 -9.26 14.93
C ASN A 195 13.76 -9.85 13.77
N ILE A 196 12.53 -9.41 13.59
CA ILE A 196 11.65 -9.80 12.50
C ILE A 196 11.32 -8.56 11.69
N PHE A 197 11.76 -8.51 10.44
CA PHE A 197 11.55 -7.43 9.50
C PHE A 197 10.31 -7.72 8.66
N VAL A 198 9.23 -7.00 8.92
CA VAL A 198 7.99 -7.07 8.16
C VAL A 198 8.04 -6.03 7.06
N VAL A 199 7.96 -6.47 5.81
CA VAL A 199 8.22 -5.63 4.62
C VAL A 199 7.24 -5.95 3.49
N ASN A 200 7.13 -5.06 2.50
CA ASN A 200 6.40 -5.32 1.26
C ASN A 200 7.22 -6.11 0.23
N ASP A 201 8.55 -6.05 0.34
CA ASP A 201 9.46 -6.84 -0.49
C ASP A 201 10.54 -7.52 0.35
N ALA A 202 10.42 -8.83 0.57
CA ALA A 202 11.39 -9.66 1.29
C ALA A 202 12.35 -10.38 0.31
N ASP A 203 13.03 -9.58 -0.53
CA ASP A 203 13.94 -10.05 -1.58
C ASP A 203 13.33 -11.11 -2.54
N GLY A 204 11.99 -11.13 -2.64
CA GLY A 204 11.21 -11.94 -3.58
C GLY A 204 10.77 -13.26 -3.01
N ALA A 205 11.04 -13.50 -1.73
CA ALA A 205 10.55 -14.66 -1.02
C ALA A 205 9.45 -14.26 -0.02
N ALA A 206 8.65 -15.23 0.41
CA ALA A 206 7.73 -15.07 1.52
C ALA A 206 8.49 -14.80 2.83
N GLY A 207 9.64 -15.45 3.02
CA GLY A 207 10.57 -15.12 4.09
C GLY A 207 11.99 -15.62 3.85
N TYR A 208 12.93 -15.16 4.67
CA TYR A 208 14.28 -15.72 4.76
C TYR A 208 15.00 -15.28 6.03
N THR A 209 16.06 -16.00 6.37
CA THR A 209 16.97 -15.69 7.47
C THR A 209 18.41 -16.14 7.17
N THR A 210 19.26 -16.15 8.20
CA THR A 210 20.57 -16.79 8.20
C THR A 210 20.63 -17.84 9.32
N THR A 211 21.29 -18.97 9.06
CA THR A 211 21.55 -19.99 10.08
C THR A 211 22.63 -19.51 11.06
N PRO A 212 22.76 -20.11 12.25
CA PRO A 212 23.80 -19.71 13.19
C PRO A 212 25.21 -19.69 12.59
N ASN A 213 25.90 -18.55 12.76
CA ASN A 213 27.28 -18.36 12.35
C ASN A 213 28.00 -17.39 13.31
N ASN A 214 29.24 -17.68 13.67
CA ASN A 214 30.02 -16.87 14.62
C ASN A 214 30.65 -15.62 14.03
N ASN A 215 30.78 -15.55 12.71
CA ASN A 215 31.73 -14.64 12.10
C ASN A 215 31.12 -13.26 11.72
N TRP A 216 29.80 -13.16 11.46
CA TRP A 216 29.26 -11.93 10.84
C TRP A 216 27.95 -11.40 11.42
N THR A 217 27.16 -12.24 12.09
CA THR A 217 25.75 -11.91 12.31
C THR A 217 25.37 -11.78 13.78
N SER A 218 26.06 -12.44 14.72
CA SER A 218 25.59 -12.56 16.11
C SER A 218 25.09 -11.25 16.72
N THR A 219 25.86 -10.15 16.67
CA THR A 219 25.46 -8.83 17.17
C THR A 219 24.77 -7.95 16.13
N SER A 220 24.83 -8.32 14.86
CA SER A 220 24.20 -7.57 13.77
C SER A 220 22.68 -7.62 13.90
N MET A 221 22.04 -6.50 13.59
CA MET A 221 20.58 -6.43 13.50
C MET A 221 20.05 -7.34 12.39
N GLY A 222 20.84 -7.57 11.33
CA GLY A 222 20.50 -8.47 10.23
C GLY A 222 20.56 -9.97 10.56
N ASN A 223 20.93 -10.36 11.80
CA ASN A 223 20.68 -11.71 12.31
C ASN A 223 19.21 -11.87 12.72
N GLY A 224 18.34 -11.68 11.74
CA GLY A 224 16.89 -11.69 11.91
C GLY A 224 16.22 -12.41 10.76
N ILE A 225 14.90 -12.26 10.70
CA ILE A 225 14.03 -12.87 9.71
C ILE A 225 13.39 -11.75 8.90
N TRP A 226 13.52 -11.79 7.58
CA TRP A 226 12.69 -10.98 6.70
C TRP A 226 11.47 -11.77 6.30
N VAL A 227 10.31 -11.13 6.32
CA VAL A 227 9.03 -11.77 5.99
C VAL A 227 8.11 -10.75 5.35
N LEU A 228 7.37 -11.20 4.34
CA LEU A 228 6.33 -10.37 3.73
C LEU A 228 5.18 -10.15 4.70
N HIS A 229 4.59 -8.96 4.65
CA HIS A 229 3.51 -8.59 5.57
C HIS A 229 2.28 -9.52 5.50
N ASP A 230 1.97 -10.09 4.32
CA ASP A 230 0.89 -11.04 4.05
C ASP A 230 1.27 -12.51 4.35
N TYR A 231 2.44 -12.72 4.98
CA TYR A 231 2.91 -14.00 5.52
C TYR A 231 3.17 -13.95 7.03
N VAL A 232 2.69 -12.90 7.71
CA VAL A 232 2.76 -12.75 9.17
C VAL A 232 1.39 -13.00 9.79
N GLY A 233 1.27 -14.06 10.59
CA GLY A 233 0.01 -14.41 11.25
C GLY A 233 -1.01 -15.02 10.29
N SER A 234 -2.26 -15.14 10.73
CA SER A 234 -3.37 -15.77 10.02
C SER A 234 -4.55 -14.82 9.75
N ILE A 235 -4.42 -13.56 10.19
CA ILE A 235 -5.44 -12.51 10.08
C ILE A 235 -4.87 -11.26 9.39
N GLY A 236 -5.73 -10.28 9.13
CA GLY A 236 -5.33 -9.01 8.54
C GLY A 236 -4.97 -9.16 7.06
N THR A 237 -3.72 -8.85 6.70
CA THR A 237 -3.26 -9.02 5.32
C THR A 237 -2.81 -10.45 5.00
N SER A 238 -2.61 -11.27 6.02
CA SER A 238 -2.22 -12.68 5.89
C SER A 238 -3.45 -13.60 5.92
N GLY A 239 -3.22 -14.91 5.76
CA GLY A 239 -4.26 -15.94 5.85
C GLY A 239 -3.75 -17.23 6.48
N VAL A 240 -4.66 -18.16 6.73
CA VAL A 240 -4.35 -19.45 7.38
C VAL A 240 -3.28 -20.25 6.62
N PHE A 241 -3.25 -20.17 5.29
CA PHE A 241 -2.29 -20.91 4.45
C PHE A 241 -0.87 -20.33 4.44
N SER A 242 -0.69 -19.06 4.82
CA SER A 242 0.61 -18.39 4.92
C SER A 242 1.11 -18.28 6.37
N SER A 243 0.27 -18.67 7.34
CA SER A 243 0.50 -18.39 8.76
C SER A 243 1.68 -19.11 9.39
N ARG A 244 2.22 -20.14 8.72
CA ARG A 244 3.34 -20.99 9.19
C ARG A 244 4.69 -20.62 8.57
N THR A 245 4.74 -19.61 7.69
CA THR A 245 6.02 -19.13 7.13
C THR A 245 6.98 -18.68 8.23
N LEU A 246 6.50 -17.97 9.25
CA LEU A 246 7.37 -17.58 10.36
C LEU A 246 7.83 -18.80 11.19
N THR A 247 6.99 -19.84 11.37
CA THR A 247 7.40 -21.10 12.01
C THR A 247 8.56 -21.75 11.25
N HIS A 248 8.48 -21.79 9.92
CA HIS A 248 9.52 -22.29 9.02
C HIS A 248 10.83 -21.48 9.13
N GLU A 249 10.75 -20.15 9.00
CA GLU A 249 11.94 -19.29 9.08
C GLU A 249 12.60 -19.29 10.46
N VAL A 250 11.82 -19.42 11.54
CA VAL A 250 12.38 -19.59 12.89
C VAL A 250 13.08 -20.94 13.02
N GLY A 251 12.59 -21.99 12.35
CA GLY A 251 13.31 -23.27 12.25
C GLY A 251 14.70 -23.11 11.65
N HIS A 252 14.82 -22.38 10.53
CA HIS A 252 16.11 -22.01 9.94
C HIS A 252 16.97 -21.16 10.85
N TRP A 253 16.37 -20.15 11.50
CA TRP A 253 17.07 -19.34 12.47
C TRP A 253 17.58 -20.22 13.60
N LEU A 254 16.88 -21.27 14.02
CA LEU A 254 17.32 -22.27 14.99
C LEU A 254 18.10 -23.44 14.36
N ASN A 255 18.77 -23.25 13.22
CA ASN A 255 19.71 -24.20 12.60
C ASN A 255 19.09 -25.40 11.85
N LEU A 256 17.78 -25.41 11.59
CA LEU A 256 17.19 -26.43 10.73
C LEU A 256 17.47 -26.14 9.25
N ARG A 257 17.54 -27.21 8.46
CA ARG A 257 17.50 -27.17 7.00
C ARG A 257 16.12 -27.57 6.52
N HIS A 258 15.86 -27.38 5.23
CA HIS A 258 14.76 -28.07 4.60
C HIS A 258 14.95 -29.58 4.71
N THR A 259 13.86 -30.34 4.79
CA THR A 259 13.88 -31.81 4.95
C THR A 259 14.60 -32.54 3.81
N TRP A 260 14.69 -31.93 2.63
CA TRP A 260 15.39 -32.48 1.46
C TRP A 260 16.86 -32.01 1.34
N GLY A 261 17.38 -31.35 2.38
CA GLY A 261 18.80 -31.00 2.48
C GLY A 261 19.15 -29.58 2.00
N PRO A 262 20.38 -29.35 1.49
CA PRO A 262 21.01 -28.03 1.44
C PRO A 262 20.64 -27.20 0.20
N ASN A 263 19.43 -27.35 -0.33
CA ASN A 263 18.97 -26.60 -1.50
C ASN A 263 17.54 -26.07 -1.30
N ASN A 264 17.08 -25.33 -2.29
CA ASN A 264 15.86 -24.54 -2.21
C ASN A 264 14.85 -24.91 -3.32
N ASN A 265 15.09 -26.02 -4.01
CA ASN A 265 14.36 -26.40 -5.21
C ASN A 265 13.76 -27.80 -4.98
N PRO A 266 12.49 -27.88 -4.53
CA PRO A 266 11.82 -29.17 -4.32
C PRO A 266 11.68 -29.95 -5.63
N GLY A 267 11.45 -31.27 -5.55
CA GLY A 267 11.29 -32.14 -6.71
C GLY A 267 12.60 -32.61 -7.36
N ASN A 268 13.77 -32.25 -6.82
CA ASN A 268 15.06 -32.62 -7.40
C ASN A 268 15.55 -33.98 -6.88
N ALA A 269 15.63 -34.98 -7.78
CA ALA A 269 16.08 -36.33 -7.43
C ALA A 269 17.49 -36.40 -6.81
N SER A 270 18.37 -35.43 -7.08
CA SER A 270 19.69 -35.39 -6.44
C SER A 270 19.64 -35.15 -4.92
N SER A 271 18.52 -34.61 -4.41
CA SER A 271 18.27 -34.42 -2.99
C SER A 271 18.23 -35.73 -2.20
N CYS A 272 17.91 -36.88 -2.82
CA CYS A 272 17.97 -38.19 -2.15
C CYS A 272 19.39 -38.60 -1.72
N SER A 273 20.43 -37.94 -2.24
CA SER A 273 21.82 -38.13 -1.79
C SER A 273 22.26 -37.12 -0.72
N SER A 274 21.38 -36.19 -0.35
CA SER A 274 21.60 -35.17 0.66
C SER A 274 20.88 -35.51 1.95
N ASP A 275 21.12 -34.69 2.97
CA ASP A 275 20.54 -34.83 4.30
C ASP A 275 20.32 -33.43 4.93
N ASP A 276 19.29 -33.32 5.75
CA ASP A 276 18.98 -32.13 6.56
C ASP A 276 19.74 -32.12 7.91
N PHE A 277 20.48 -33.21 8.18
CA PHE A 277 21.23 -33.51 9.40
C PHE A 277 20.37 -33.86 10.61
N VAL A 278 19.21 -34.45 10.37
CA VAL A 278 18.29 -34.91 11.39
C VAL A 278 17.88 -36.36 11.11
N ASP A 279 18.40 -37.30 11.90
CA ASP A 279 18.24 -38.73 11.60
C ASP A 279 16.76 -39.21 11.59
N ASP A 280 15.85 -38.52 12.28
CA ASP A 280 14.41 -38.88 12.37
C ASP A 280 13.51 -38.20 11.33
N THR A 281 14.08 -37.46 10.37
CA THR A 281 13.39 -37.00 9.16
C THR A 281 13.79 -37.89 7.97
N PRO A 282 12.83 -38.58 7.32
CA PRO A 282 13.10 -39.37 6.12
C PRO A 282 13.71 -38.53 4.99
N ARG A 283 14.52 -39.17 4.14
CA ARG A 283 15.05 -38.49 2.96
C ARG A 283 13.92 -38.23 1.98
N CYS A 284 13.91 -37.05 1.40
CA CYS A 284 12.93 -36.69 0.38
C CYS A 284 13.53 -35.76 -0.66
N ILE A 285 12.79 -35.52 -1.75
CA ILE A 285 13.15 -34.53 -2.76
C ILE A 285 12.55 -33.15 -2.51
N GLY A 286 11.76 -32.99 -1.44
CA GLY A 286 10.94 -31.80 -1.16
C GLY A 286 9.68 -31.81 -2.02
N LEU A 287 8.57 -31.39 -1.44
CA LEU A 287 7.25 -31.38 -2.08
C LEU A 287 6.67 -29.96 -2.00
N THR A 288 5.63 -29.70 -2.79
CA THR A 288 4.95 -28.38 -2.83
C THR A 288 3.45 -28.51 -2.63
N THR A 289 2.99 -29.74 -2.41
CA THR A 289 1.58 -30.10 -2.28
C THR A 289 1.45 -31.15 -1.18
N CYS A 290 0.33 -31.12 -0.46
CA CYS A 290 0.06 -32.09 0.59
C CYS A 290 -0.23 -33.50 0.04
N ASN A 291 0.82 -34.25 -0.35
CA ASN A 291 0.74 -35.66 -0.73
C ASN A 291 1.26 -36.56 0.40
N LEU A 292 0.36 -36.99 1.28
CA LEU A 292 0.67 -37.83 2.44
C LEU A 292 1.12 -39.26 2.11
N THR A 293 1.09 -39.64 0.84
CA THR A 293 1.52 -40.97 0.37
C THR A 293 2.83 -40.92 -0.42
N SER A 294 3.42 -39.73 -0.56
CA SER A 294 4.68 -39.57 -1.27
C SER A 294 5.80 -40.35 -0.57
N ASN A 295 6.59 -41.05 -1.35
CA ASN A 295 7.84 -41.67 -0.92
C ASN A 295 8.83 -41.48 -2.05
N SER A 296 9.52 -40.33 -2.01
CA SER A 296 10.28 -39.80 -3.14
C SER A 296 11.72 -40.31 -3.20
N CYS A 297 12.24 -40.78 -2.08
CA CYS A 297 13.52 -41.45 -1.96
C CYS A 297 13.29 -42.91 -1.52
N SER A 298 14.34 -43.74 -1.50
CA SER A 298 14.20 -45.16 -1.10
C SER A 298 15.32 -45.61 -0.14
N ASN A 299 15.97 -44.62 0.49
CA ASN A 299 17.23 -44.79 1.20
C ASN A 299 17.19 -44.18 2.61
N ASP A 300 16.05 -44.30 3.29
CA ASP A 300 15.89 -43.84 4.67
C ASP A 300 16.72 -44.65 5.67
N ALA A 301 16.99 -45.92 5.36
CA ALA A 301 17.74 -46.81 6.24
C ALA A 301 19.25 -46.53 6.32
N VAL A 302 19.75 -45.48 5.65
CA VAL A 302 21.19 -45.18 5.57
C VAL A 302 21.77 -44.67 6.90
N ASP A 303 21.02 -43.89 7.68
CA ASP A 303 21.53 -43.28 8.93
C ASP A 303 21.19 -44.11 10.19
N GLY A 304 20.46 -45.22 10.01
CA GLY A 304 20.20 -46.22 11.05
C GLY A 304 19.05 -45.89 12.03
N TYR A 305 18.42 -44.71 11.92
CA TYR A 305 17.18 -44.42 12.66
C TYR A 305 16.00 -45.20 12.09
N TRP A 306 15.76 -45.05 10.78
CA TRP A 306 14.79 -45.85 10.06
C TRP A 306 15.39 -47.21 9.72
N THR A 307 14.62 -48.28 9.94
CA THR A 307 15.05 -49.66 9.64
C THR A 307 14.49 -50.18 8.32
N ASN A 308 13.50 -49.48 7.77
CA ASN A 308 12.88 -49.72 6.48
C ASN A 308 12.61 -48.37 5.81
N ASP A 309 12.36 -48.43 4.51
CA ASP A 309 11.92 -47.27 3.73
C ASP A 309 10.54 -46.79 4.20
N VAL A 310 10.37 -45.47 4.34
CA VAL A 310 9.14 -44.85 4.83
C VAL A 310 8.70 -43.71 3.93
N VAL A 311 7.45 -43.26 4.08
CA VAL A 311 6.95 -42.11 3.31
C VAL A 311 7.72 -40.82 3.66
N ASP A 312 7.70 -39.85 2.75
CA ASP A 312 8.23 -38.51 2.99
C ASP A 312 7.48 -37.85 4.17
N ASN A 313 8.19 -37.06 5.00
CA ASN A 313 7.56 -36.27 6.05
C ASN A 313 6.97 -34.95 5.50
N THR A 314 5.95 -35.07 4.65
CA THR A 314 5.22 -33.98 3.99
C THR A 314 4.62 -32.97 4.97
N GLU A 315 4.33 -33.40 6.20
CA GLU A 315 3.67 -32.58 7.22
C GLU A 315 4.67 -31.85 8.14
N ASN A 316 5.97 -31.87 7.80
CA ASN A 316 7.01 -31.18 8.55
C ASN A 316 6.99 -29.66 8.28
N TYR A 317 7.21 -28.83 9.31
CA TYR A 317 7.31 -27.37 9.13
C TYR A 317 8.48 -26.91 8.24
N MET A 318 9.49 -27.76 8.04
CA MET A 318 10.61 -27.46 7.13
C MET A 318 10.38 -27.94 5.70
N GLU A 319 9.15 -28.34 5.38
CA GLU A 319 8.66 -28.64 4.03
C GLU A 319 7.96 -27.42 3.40
N TYR A 320 7.71 -27.44 2.08
CA TYR A 320 6.86 -26.47 1.37
C TYR A 320 5.46 -27.01 1.04
N SER A 321 5.13 -28.17 1.59
CA SER A 321 3.82 -28.80 1.45
C SER A 321 2.86 -28.22 2.45
N ASN A 322 1.95 -27.36 1.95
CA ASN A 322 0.89 -26.57 2.59
C ASN A 322 -0.06 -27.23 3.65
N CYS A 323 0.35 -28.32 4.27
CA CYS A 323 -0.28 -29.02 5.38
C CYS A 323 0.70 -29.31 6.54
N GLU A 324 1.74 -28.49 6.66
CA GLU A 324 2.76 -28.62 7.69
C GLU A 324 2.15 -28.48 9.08
N LYS A 325 2.47 -29.37 10.02
CA LYS A 325 1.92 -29.34 11.39
C LYS A 325 2.83 -29.96 12.46
N MET A 326 4.07 -30.33 12.14
CA MET A 326 4.99 -30.92 13.12
C MET A 326 6.47 -30.58 12.92
N PHE A 327 7.19 -30.60 14.04
CA PHE A 327 8.63 -30.84 14.11
C PHE A 327 8.89 -32.20 14.79
N THR A 328 10.07 -32.79 14.58
CA THR A 328 10.52 -34.04 15.19
C THR A 328 11.39 -33.83 16.44
N ASN A 329 11.70 -34.91 17.18
CA ASN A 329 12.60 -34.83 18.34
C ASN A 329 14.07 -34.57 17.93
N GLY A 330 14.50 -35.07 16.77
CA GLY A 330 15.80 -34.73 16.21
C GLY A 330 15.91 -33.24 15.87
N GLN A 331 14.87 -32.67 15.25
CA GLN A 331 14.79 -31.23 15.00
C GLN A 331 14.81 -30.42 16.30
N LYS A 332 14.09 -30.86 17.35
CA LYS A 332 14.17 -30.28 18.70
C LYS A 332 15.60 -30.22 19.23
N ASN A 333 16.34 -31.33 19.17
CA ASN A 333 17.70 -31.40 19.68
C ASN A 333 18.62 -30.42 18.95
N ARG A 334 18.48 -30.34 17.63
CA ARG A 334 19.25 -29.43 16.78
C ARG A 334 18.96 -27.96 17.06
N MET A 335 17.69 -27.59 17.23
CA MET A 335 17.29 -26.24 17.61
C MET A 335 17.79 -25.85 19.00
N ARG A 336 17.67 -26.74 19.98
CA ARG A 336 18.17 -26.50 21.34
C ARG A 336 19.69 -26.44 21.39
N ALA A 337 20.40 -27.13 20.51
CA ALA A 337 21.85 -27.00 20.39
C ALA A 337 22.25 -25.58 20.00
N ALA A 338 21.49 -24.92 19.11
CA ALA A 338 21.72 -23.52 18.77
C ALA A 338 21.51 -22.60 19.99
N LEU A 339 20.47 -22.84 20.80
CA LEU A 339 20.19 -22.08 22.02
C LEU A 339 21.16 -22.34 23.18
N GLN A 340 21.89 -23.47 23.16
CA GLN A 340 22.89 -23.81 24.16
C GLN A 340 24.34 -23.51 23.70
N SER A 341 24.50 -23.06 22.46
CA SER A 341 25.78 -22.77 21.85
C SER A 341 26.04 -21.27 21.77
N ASN A 342 27.32 -20.90 21.86
CA ASN A 342 27.74 -19.53 21.53
C ASN A 342 27.70 -19.26 20.02
N VAL A 343 27.56 -20.31 19.18
CA VAL A 343 27.47 -20.19 17.73
C VAL A 343 26.31 -19.27 17.34
N GLY A 344 26.65 -18.15 16.71
CA GLY A 344 25.67 -17.16 16.27
C GLY A 344 24.95 -16.42 17.41
N GLY A 345 25.46 -16.50 18.66
CA GLY A 345 25.01 -15.69 19.78
C GLY A 345 23.64 -16.03 20.39
N ARG A 346 23.04 -17.16 20.02
CA ARG A 346 21.68 -17.55 20.46
C ARG A 346 21.59 -17.94 21.93
N SER A 347 22.67 -18.46 22.52
CA SER A 347 22.75 -18.68 23.97
C SER A 347 22.59 -17.39 24.78
N SER A 348 23.05 -16.26 24.25
CA SER A 348 22.87 -14.94 24.88
C SER A 348 21.41 -14.49 24.86
N VAL A 349 20.67 -14.78 23.78
CA VAL A 349 19.26 -14.39 23.59
C VAL A 349 18.39 -14.94 24.72
N VAL A 350 18.60 -16.20 25.10
CA VAL A 350 17.79 -16.90 26.11
C VAL A 350 18.37 -16.81 27.53
N SER A 351 19.48 -16.08 27.71
CA SER A 351 20.13 -15.95 29.02
C SER A 351 19.28 -15.11 29.98
N SER A 352 19.30 -15.44 31.27
CA SER A 352 18.53 -14.69 32.28
C SER A 352 18.91 -13.20 32.35
N SER A 353 20.18 -12.86 32.09
CA SER A 353 20.62 -11.46 32.01
C SER A 353 19.99 -10.73 30.82
N ASN A 354 19.86 -11.39 29.67
CA ASN A 354 19.21 -10.80 28.51
C ASN A 354 17.68 -10.72 28.67
N LEU A 355 17.04 -11.74 29.24
CA LEU A 355 15.61 -11.67 29.57
C LEU A 355 15.28 -10.52 30.55
N ASN A 356 16.18 -10.21 31.49
CA ASN A 356 16.06 -9.00 32.32
C ASN A 356 16.22 -7.71 31.49
N ALA A 357 17.22 -7.68 30.59
CA ALA A 357 17.51 -6.50 29.77
C ALA A 357 16.40 -6.17 28.77
N THR A 358 15.71 -7.19 28.26
CA THR A 358 14.58 -7.08 27.31
C THR A 358 13.21 -6.99 28.00
N GLY A 359 13.18 -7.09 29.34
CA GLY A 359 11.97 -6.91 30.15
C GLY A 359 11.05 -8.13 30.25
N LEU A 360 11.55 -9.34 29.98
CA LEU A 360 10.77 -10.59 30.00
C LEU A 360 10.85 -11.38 31.32
N ASN A 361 11.79 -11.04 32.21
CA ASN A 361 11.95 -11.70 33.52
C ASN A 361 11.19 -10.98 34.66
N THR A 362 10.44 -9.95 34.34
CA THR A 362 9.62 -9.18 35.29
C THR A 362 8.23 -9.06 34.72
N THR A 363 7.20 -9.06 35.57
CA THR A 363 5.84 -8.77 35.12
C THR A 363 5.82 -7.42 34.42
N PRO A 364 5.48 -7.35 33.12
CA PRO A 364 5.40 -6.08 32.41
C PRO A 364 4.32 -5.19 33.04
N SER A 365 4.67 -3.94 33.32
CA SER A 365 3.72 -2.90 33.76
C SER A 365 3.43 -1.93 32.63
N LEU A 366 2.24 -1.34 32.65
CA LEU A 366 1.85 -0.24 31.77
C LEU A 366 2.91 0.86 31.80
N CYS A 367 3.31 1.32 30.61
CA CYS A 367 4.38 2.30 30.49
C CYS A 367 4.17 3.36 29.40
N ALA A 368 3.23 3.17 28.49
CA ALA A 368 2.80 4.18 27.52
C ALA A 368 1.37 3.91 27.09
N VAL A 369 0.66 4.98 26.74
CA VAL A 369 -0.65 4.93 26.10
C VAL A 369 -0.48 5.42 24.67
N ASP A 370 -0.94 4.64 23.72
CA ASP A 370 -0.88 5.00 22.30
C ASP A 370 -2.12 4.51 21.58
N ILE A 371 -2.46 5.19 20.48
CA ILE A 371 -3.67 4.90 19.71
C ILE A 371 -3.38 4.99 18.21
N ARG A 372 -4.15 4.22 17.43
CA ARG A 372 -4.15 4.30 15.98
C ARG A 372 -5.57 4.37 15.45
N VAL A 373 -5.75 4.99 14.29
CA VAL A 373 -7.00 4.96 13.53
C VAL A 373 -6.75 4.37 12.15
N GLU A 374 -7.80 3.81 11.56
CA GLU A 374 -7.76 3.38 10.17
C GLU A 374 -7.60 4.57 9.22
N ARG A 375 -8.26 5.69 9.53
CA ARG A 375 -8.24 6.95 8.77
C ARG A 375 -8.31 8.13 9.74
N ASP A 376 -7.43 9.10 9.55
CA ASP A 376 -7.36 10.34 10.33
C ASP A 376 -8.15 11.50 9.69
N ILE A 377 -8.60 11.33 8.44
CA ILE A 377 -9.51 12.23 7.73
C ILE A 377 -10.73 11.45 7.26
N VAL A 378 -11.92 11.84 7.71
CA VAL A 378 -13.18 11.15 7.41
C VAL A 378 -14.33 12.12 7.11
N CYS A 379 -15.45 11.61 6.62
CA CYS A 379 -16.66 12.39 6.42
C CYS A 379 -17.56 12.41 7.66
N GLY A 380 -18.36 13.47 7.80
CA GLY A 380 -19.38 13.57 8.83
C GLY A 380 -20.37 12.41 8.73
N GLY A 381 -20.45 11.61 9.80
CA GLY A 381 -21.26 10.39 9.89
C GLY A 381 -20.51 9.10 9.62
N ASP A 382 -19.26 9.14 9.17
CA ASP A 382 -18.46 7.93 8.95
C ASP A 382 -18.20 7.18 10.26
N ASN A 383 -18.15 5.86 10.16
CA ASN A 383 -17.62 5.01 11.22
C ASN A 383 -16.09 5.01 11.17
N ILE A 384 -15.47 5.41 12.28
CA ILE A 384 -14.02 5.45 12.46
C ILE A 384 -13.62 4.33 13.41
N GLN A 385 -12.82 3.38 12.93
CA GLN A 385 -12.25 2.34 13.78
C GLN A 385 -10.99 2.88 14.49
N PHE A 386 -11.05 2.90 15.82
CA PHE A 386 -9.91 3.18 16.70
C PHE A 386 -9.28 1.87 17.18
N PHE A 387 -7.97 1.90 17.38
CA PHE A 387 -7.18 0.79 17.90
C PHE A 387 -6.37 1.26 19.11
N ASP A 388 -6.42 0.48 20.19
CA ASP A 388 -5.48 0.60 21.29
C ASP A 388 -4.12 0.03 20.86
N GLU A 389 -3.08 0.84 21.02
CA GLU A 389 -1.67 0.47 20.80
C GLU A 389 -0.85 0.68 22.09
N SER A 390 -1.51 0.79 23.25
CA SER A 390 -0.87 1.01 24.55
C SER A 390 0.00 -0.17 24.97
N TYR A 391 1.05 0.11 25.75
CA TYR A 391 2.10 -0.86 26.03
C TYR A 391 1.87 -1.61 27.34
N ASN A 392 2.01 -2.94 27.27
CA ASN A 392 2.06 -3.91 28.36
C ASN A 392 0.75 -4.19 29.13
N ASN A 393 0.23 -5.41 28.97
CA ASN A 393 -0.77 -6.04 29.84
C ASN A 393 -1.99 -5.17 30.23
N ILE A 394 -2.50 -4.39 29.29
CA ILE A 394 -3.72 -3.60 29.46
C ILE A 394 -4.91 -4.54 29.68
N THR A 395 -5.74 -4.21 30.67
CA THR A 395 -6.93 -4.99 31.05
C THR A 395 -8.22 -4.18 31.00
N SER A 396 -8.15 -2.85 31.04
CA SER A 396 -9.31 -1.98 30.86
C SER A 396 -8.98 -0.71 30.09
N TRP A 397 -9.98 -0.22 29.35
CA TRP A 397 -9.92 0.99 28.53
C TRP A 397 -11.02 1.95 28.95
N ASN A 398 -10.74 3.24 28.89
CA ASN A 398 -11.68 4.32 29.09
C ASN A 398 -11.38 5.42 28.05
N TRP A 399 -12.05 5.30 26.92
CA TRP A 399 -11.95 6.25 25.82
C TRP A 399 -12.90 7.43 26.03
N THR A 400 -12.44 8.62 25.68
CA THR A 400 -13.27 9.83 25.59
C THR A 400 -13.14 10.43 24.20
N PHE A 401 -14.29 10.64 23.57
CA PHE A 401 -14.47 11.17 22.22
C PHE A 401 -15.38 12.41 22.32
N PRO A 402 -14.84 13.61 22.63
CA PRO A 402 -15.64 14.82 22.70
C PRO A 402 -16.43 15.04 21.41
N ASN A 403 -17.76 15.16 21.50
CA ASN A 403 -18.69 15.27 20.37
C ASN A 403 -18.76 14.06 19.43
N GLY A 404 -18.11 12.94 19.77
CA GLY A 404 -18.28 11.66 19.08
C GLY A 404 -19.56 10.93 19.51
N ASN A 405 -19.99 9.98 18.70
CA ASN A 405 -21.07 9.06 19.00
C ASN A 405 -20.60 7.60 18.84
N PRO A 406 -20.51 6.82 19.94
CA PRO A 406 -20.68 7.25 21.33
C PRO A 406 -19.57 8.23 21.78
N SER A 407 -19.84 9.05 22.81
CA SER A 407 -18.86 10.02 23.34
C SER A 407 -17.83 9.43 24.30
N THR A 408 -18.05 8.18 24.76
CA THR A 408 -17.11 7.39 25.54
C THR A 408 -17.20 5.92 25.15
N SER A 409 -16.16 5.14 25.45
CA SER A 409 -16.19 3.68 25.27
C SER A 409 -15.24 2.96 26.23
N ASN A 410 -15.59 1.73 26.62
CA ASN A 410 -14.72 0.84 27.41
C ASN A 410 -14.23 -0.38 26.60
N VAL A 411 -14.50 -0.41 25.30
CA VAL A 411 -14.02 -1.46 24.39
C VAL A 411 -12.59 -1.16 23.97
N LYS A 412 -11.73 -2.18 23.85
CA LYS A 412 -10.32 -2.03 23.40
C LYS A 412 -10.21 -1.25 22.09
N ASN A 413 -10.96 -1.65 21.07
CA ASN A 413 -10.94 -1.07 19.73
C ASN A 413 -12.34 -0.57 19.34
N PRO A 414 -12.76 0.64 19.77
CA PRO A 414 -14.12 1.12 19.53
C PRO A 414 -14.30 1.67 18.10
N VAL A 415 -15.56 1.67 17.64
CA VAL A 415 -15.98 2.36 16.42
C VAL A 415 -16.77 3.61 16.82
N ILE A 416 -16.35 4.78 16.34
CA ILE A 416 -16.90 6.08 16.71
C ILE A 416 -17.28 6.84 15.44
N SER A 417 -18.35 7.61 15.49
CA SER A 417 -18.73 8.53 14.41
C SER A 417 -18.80 9.98 14.91
N TYR A 418 -18.60 10.93 14.01
CA TYR A 418 -18.71 12.35 14.28
C TYR A 418 -19.63 12.99 13.25
N SER A 419 -20.67 13.70 13.68
CA SER A 419 -21.62 14.34 12.76
C SER A 419 -21.19 15.75 12.34
N ALA A 420 -20.46 16.46 13.20
CA ALA A 420 -19.98 17.81 12.94
C ALA A 420 -18.60 17.79 12.27
N SER A 421 -18.37 18.73 11.36
CA SER A 421 -17.03 18.99 10.82
C SER A 421 -16.12 19.60 11.88
N GLY A 422 -14.82 19.33 11.78
CA GLY A 422 -13.80 19.93 12.62
C GLY A 422 -12.66 18.96 12.91
N THR A 423 -11.71 19.40 13.72
CA THR A 423 -10.70 18.53 14.31
C THR A 423 -11.13 18.11 15.71
N PHE A 424 -10.90 16.85 16.06
CA PHE A 424 -11.33 16.26 17.32
C PHE A 424 -10.13 15.65 18.07
N ASP A 425 -10.04 16.02 19.33
CA ASP A 425 -9.12 15.43 20.28
C ASP A 425 -9.64 14.07 20.75
N ILE A 426 -8.73 13.17 21.08
CA ILE A 426 -9.04 11.85 21.59
C ILE A 426 -8.31 11.64 22.90
N THR A 427 -8.97 11.11 23.92
CA THR A 427 -8.31 10.75 25.17
C THR A 427 -8.52 9.28 25.44
N LEU A 428 -7.45 8.59 25.82
CA LEU A 428 -7.50 7.21 26.27
C LEU A 428 -6.87 7.13 27.66
N GLU A 429 -7.60 6.56 28.61
CA GLU A 429 -7.07 6.03 29.85
C GLU A 429 -7.09 4.50 29.80
N VAL A 430 -5.99 3.88 30.18
CA VAL A 430 -5.86 2.43 30.27
C VAL A 430 -5.33 2.00 31.64
N THR A 431 -5.70 0.79 32.05
CA THR A 431 -5.22 0.18 33.31
C THR A 431 -4.66 -1.21 33.04
N ASP A 432 -3.48 -1.50 33.60
CA ASP A 432 -2.89 -2.84 33.53
C ASP A 432 -3.43 -3.82 34.60
N ALA A 433 -3.04 -5.09 34.48
CA ALA A 433 -3.39 -6.14 35.43
C ALA A 433 -2.84 -5.92 36.86
N LEU A 434 -1.91 -4.97 37.05
CA LEU A 434 -1.36 -4.60 38.35
C LEU A 434 -2.15 -3.44 39.00
N GLY A 435 -3.12 -2.87 38.29
CA GLY A 435 -3.91 -1.73 38.73
C GLY A 435 -3.26 -0.38 38.48
N ASN A 436 -2.20 -0.30 37.68
CA ASN A 436 -1.61 0.98 37.27
C ASN A 436 -2.45 1.58 36.15
N SER A 437 -2.85 2.85 36.27
CA SER A 437 -3.53 3.60 35.20
C SER A 437 -2.63 4.67 34.59
N MET A 438 -2.78 4.90 33.29
CA MET A 438 -2.18 6.02 32.56
C MET A 438 -3.20 6.62 31.61
N THR A 439 -3.18 7.95 31.46
CA THR A 439 -4.07 8.70 30.56
C THR A 439 -3.23 9.52 29.59
N GLN A 440 -3.61 9.49 28.32
CA GLN A 440 -3.00 10.30 27.26
C GLN A 440 -4.08 10.99 26.43
N SER A 441 -3.84 12.26 26.09
CA SER A 441 -4.64 13.03 25.14
C SER A 441 -3.88 13.23 23.83
N PHE A 442 -4.58 13.01 22.73
CA PHE A 442 -4.11 13.11 21.35
C PHE A 442 -4.85 14.29 20.69
N PRO A 443 -4.23 15.48 20.63
CA PRO A 443 -4.90 16.68 20.12
C PRO A 443 -5.01 16.67 18.58
N ASN A 444 -6.12 17.17 18.04
CA ASN A 444 -6.43 17.23 16.61
C ASN A 444 -6.23 15.89 15.88
N PHE A 445 -6.54 14.77 16.54
CA PHE A 445 -6.21 13.44 16.06
C PHE A 445 -7.08 12.98 14.89
N ILE A 446 -8.36 13.37 14.88
CA ILE A 446 -9.28 13.13 13.77
C ILE A 446 -9.68 14.45 13.13
N THR A 447 -9.68 14.51 11.80
CA THR A 447 -10.30 15.58 11.02
C THR A 447 -11.57 15.05 10.36
N VAL A 448 -12.71 15.64 10.70
CA VAL A 448 -14.00 15.33 10.08
C VAL A 448 -14.35 16.44 9.11
N ILE A 449 -14.57 16.05 7.88
CA ILE A 449 -15.06 16.91 6.82
C ILE A 449 -16.59 16.93 6.90
N GLY A 450 -17.21 18.10 6.76
CA GLY A 450 -18.66 18.27 6.94
C GLY A 450 -19.52 17.39 6.04
N SER A 451 -20.71 17.03 6.54
CA SER A 451 -21.69 16.12 5.90
C SER A 451 -22.20 16.61 4.54
N ALA A 452 -22.61 15.67 3.68
CA ALA A 452 -23.18 15.78 2.32
C ALA A 452 -23.03 17.17 1.69
N GLY A 453 -21.95 17.31 0.93
CA GLY A 453 -21.61 18.57 0.29
C GLY A 453 -22.72 19.14 -0.60
N PHE A 454 -22.60 20.41 -0.96
CA PHE A 454 -23.61 21.08 -1.77
C PHE A 454 -23.93 20.29 -3.04
N PRO A 455 -25.22 20.05 -3.36
CA PRO A 455 -25.57 19.39 -4.60
C PRO A 455 -25.21 20.30 -5.79
N PRO A 456 -24.84 19.73 -6.93
CA PRO A 456 -24.59 20.51 -8.14
C PRO A 456 -25.87 21.21 -8.64
N PRO A 457 -25.74 22.27 -9.47
CA PRO A 457 -24.50 22.73 -10.09
C PRO A 457 -23.65 23.60 -9.14
N ILE A 458 -22.32 23.39 -9.21
CA ILE A 458 -21.33 24.21 -8.51
C ILE A 458 -20.65 25.11 -9.54
N TYR A 459 -20.50 26.39 -9.20
CA TYR A 459 -19.75 27.39 -9.95
C TYR A 459 -18.79 28.07 -8.97
N GLU A 460 -17.49 27.99 -9.26
CA GLU A 460 -16.44 28.57 -8.43
C GLU A 460 -15.50 29.40 -9.31
N GLY A 461 -15.56 30.72 -9.14
CA GLY A 461 -14.66 31.71 -9.75
C GLY A 461 -13.81 32.45 -8.70
N PHE A 462 -13.80 31.99 -7.46
CA PHE A 462 -13.03 32.55 -6.34
C PHE A 462 -13.43 33.95 -5.84
N GLU A 463 -14.49 34.54 -6.39
CA GLU A 463 -14.97 35.91 -6.11
C GLU A 463 -15.44 36.17 -4.67
N SER A 464 -15.78 35.11 -3.92
CA SER A 464 -16.22 35.21 -2.53
C SER A 464 -15.13 34.91 -1.52
N MET A 465 -13.87 34.74 -1.97
CA MET A 465 -12.76 34.31 -1.12
C MET A 465 -11.66 35.38 -0.99
N THR A 466 -11.14 35.51 0.23
CA THR A 466 -10.01 36.40 0.54
C THR A 466 -8.68 35.65 0.66
N SER A 467 -8.72 34.35 0.94
CA SER A 467 -7.54 33.49 1.07
C SER A 467 -7.88 32.02 0.83
N LEU A 468 -6.84 31.22 0.57
CA LEU A 468 -6.88 29.75 0.62
C LEU A 468 -5.92 29.28 1.73
N PRO A 469 -6.22 28.18 2.45
CA PRO A 469 -7.45 27.38 2.38
C PRO A 469 -8.70 28.12 2.87
N SER A 470 -9.88 27.58 2.58
CA SER A 470 -11.20 28.08 2.99
C SER A 470 -12.13 26.92 3.37
N ASP A 471 -13.36 27.22 3.80
CA ASP A 471 -14.37 26.19 4.14
C ASP A 471 -14.67 25.24 2.96
N ASN A 472 -14.47 25.70 1.72
CA ASN A 472 -14.74 24.92 0.51
C ASN A 472 -13.49 24.29 -0.11
N TRP A 473 -12.29 24.71 0.32
CA TRP A 473 -11.03 24.37 -0.33
C TRP A 473 -9.91 24.10 0.66
N THR A 474 -9.36 22.88 0.62
CA THR A 474 -8.16 22.51 1.38
C THR A 474 -6.92 22.59 0.49
N ILE A 475 -5.82 23.09 1.04
CA ILE A 475 -4.50 23.09 0.39
C ILE A 475 -3.63 22.02 1.03
N ASN A 476 -3.03 21.16 0.20
CA ASN A 476 -1.94 20.29 0.61
C ASN A 476 -0.70 20.64 -0.22
N ASN A 477 0.35 21.11 0.44
CA ASN A 477 1.56 21.65 -0.19
C ASN A 477 2.83 21.05 0.43
N SER A 478 2.85 19.73 0.64
CA SER A 478 3.86 19.01 1.45
C SER A 478 5.33 19.27 1.07
N SER A 479 5.59 19.89 -0.09
CA SER A 479 6.93 20.30 -0.55
C SER A 479 6.92 21.57 -1.42
N GLY A 480 5.79 22.28 -1.49
CA GLY A 480 5.53 23.33 -2.47
C GLY A 480 5.00 24.64 -1.86
N PRO A 481 4.88 25.70 -2.68
CA PRO A 481 4.50 27.03 -2.22
C PRO A 481 3.01 27.15 -1.84
N GLY A 482 2.15 26.23 -2.28
CA GLY A 482 0.70 26.27 -2.05
C GLY A 482 -0.06 27.21 -2.99
N PHE A 483 -1.39 27.02 -3.06
CA PHE A 483 -2.28 27.90 -3.83
C PHE A 483 -2.72 29.09 -2.97
N ASN A 484 -2.88 30.25 -3.61
CA ASN A 484 -3.40 31.48 -3.02
C ASN A 484 -4.41 32.16 -3.95
N ILE A 485 -5.18 33.09 -3.40
CA ILE A 485 -6.06 33.95 -4.20
C ILE A 485 -5.28 35.16 -4.73
N VAL A 486 -5.53 35.54 -5.97
CA VAL A 486 -5.00 36.76 -6.59
C VAL A 486 -6.09 37.58 -7.25
N THR A 487 -5.87 38.89 -7.33
CA THR A 487 -6.75 39.86 -8.02
C THR A 487 -6.21 40.27 -9.39
N THR A 488 -5.18 39.57 -9.87
CA THR A 488 -4.51 39.83 -11.15
C THR A 488 -4.34 38.52 -11.89
N GLY A 489 -4.72 38.49 -13.18
CA GLY A 489 -4.68 37.27 -13.97
C GLY A 489 -5.84 36.33 -13.62
N PHE A 490 -7.05 36.72 -14.01
CA PHE A 490 -8.29 35.97 -13.87
C PHE A 490 -8.95 35.77 -15.24
N ALA A 491 -9.77 34.74 -15.37
CA ALA A 491 -10.45 34.38 -16.61
C ALA A 491 -11.82 35.05 -16.71
N SER A 492 -12.51 35.16 -15.58
CA SER A 492 -13.74 35.93 -15.41
C SER A 492 -13.72 36.64 -14.05
N GLY A 493 -14.69 37.52 -13.77
CA GLY A 493 -14.76 38.20 -12.47
C GLY A 493 -13.57 39.13 -12.18
N LEU A 494 -13.03 39.01 -10.96
CA LEU A 494 -11.94 39.82 -10.41
C LEU A 494 -10.84 38.98 -9.75
N GLN A 495 -11.06 37.69 -9.51
CA GLN A 495 -10.16 36.83 -8.74
C GLN A 495 -9.92 35.49 -9.43
N SER A 496 -8.82 34.83 -9.05
CA SER A 496 -8.56 33.43 -9.43
C SER A 496 -7.65 32.75 -8.40
N ALA A 497 -7.54 31.43 -8.46
CA ALA A 497 -6.53 30.69 -7.72
C ALA A 497 -5.21 30.68 -8.50
N LYS A 498 -4.13 31.06 -7.82
CA LYS A 498 -2.76 31.01 -8.33
C LYS A 498 -1.93 30.03 -7.51
N LEU A 499 -1.07 29.28 -8.18
CA LEU A 499 0.03 28.55 -7.56
C LEU A 499 1.34 29.25 -7.95
N ASP A 500 2.10 29.70 -6.95
CA ASP A 500 3.42 30.35 -7.10
C ASP A 500 4.52 29.35 -7.47
N ASN A 501 4.29 28.55 -8.51
CA ASN A 501 5.17 27.46 -8.97
C ASN A 501 6.64 27.89 -9.13
N SER A 502 6.89 29.15 -9.50
CA SER A 502 8.24 29.71 -9.60
C SER A 502 9.04 29.71 -8.29
N GLN A 503 8.37 29.61 -7.13
CA GLN A 503 8.98 29.48 -5.81
C GLN A 503 9.17 28.02 -5.37
N GLY A 504 8.58 27.06 -6.10
CA GLY A 504 8.69 25.63 -5.81
C GLY A 504 9.98 25.01 -6.34
N GLN A 505 10.32 23.82 -5.81
CA GLN A 505 11.42 23.00 -6.30
C GLN A 505 10.92 21.99 -7.33
N ASN A 506 11.74 21.61 -8.32
CA ASN A 506 11.37 20.56 -9.27
C ASN A 506 10.98 19.27 -8.52
N GLY A 507 9.82 18.72 -8.86
CA GLY A 507 9.22 17.56 -8.21
C GLY A 507 8.34 17.90 -7.00
N SER A 508 8.26 19.16 -6.56
CA SER A 508 7.30 19.56 -5.52
C SER A 508 5.87 19.33 -5.99
N ILE A 509 5.02 19.00 -5.02
CA ILE A 509 3.60 18.71 -5.25
C ILE A 509 2.75 19.71 -4.48
N ASP A 510 1.80 20.30 -5.19
CA ASP A 510 0.80 21.21 -4.64
C ASP A 510 -0.60 20.75 -5.06
N GLU A 511 -1.51 20.65 -4.09
CA GLU A 511 -2.86 20.16 -4.29
C GLU A 511 -3.89 21.17 -3.78
N LEU A 512 -4.84 21.53 -4.66
CA LEU A 512 -6.06 22.27 -4.34
C LEU A 512 -7.22 21.28 -4.33
N ILE A 513 -7.79 21.03 -3.15
CA ILE A 513 -8.71 19.92 -2.90
C ILE A 513 -10.09 20.48 -2.53
N SER A 514 -11.14 20.03 -3.21
CA SER A 514 -12.51 20.42 -2.87
C SER A 514 -12.93 19.88 -1.51
N ASN A 515 -13.89 20.56 -0.90
CA ASN A 515 -14.73 19.95 0.13
C ASN A 515 -15.61 18.82 -0.48
N THR A 516 -16.37 18.12 0.34
CA THR A 516 -17.37 17.14 -0.09
C THR A 516 -18.44 17.81 -0.95
N ILE A 517 -19.03 17.03 -1.86
CA ILE A 517 -20.07 17.41 -2.81
C ILE A 517 -21.04 16.24 -2.93
N ASP A 518 -22.35 16.49 -2.85
CA ASP A 518 -23.36 15.43 -3.01
C ASP A 518 -23.73 15.25 -4.48
N LEU A 519 -23.20 14.20 -5.09
CA LEU A 519 -23.58 13.74 -6.43
C LEU A 519 -24.54 12.53 -6.40
N SER A 520 -24.96 12.04 -5.23
CA SER A 520 -25.77 10.81 -5.09
C SER A 520 -27.11 10.88 -5.80
N ASN A 521 -27.67 12.09 -5.91
CA ASN A 521 -28.93 12.34 -6.62
C ASN A 521 -28.74 12.68 -8.10
N SER A 522 -27.50 12.81 -8.59
CA SER A 522 -27.21 13.14 -9.99
C SER A 522 -27.22 11.88 -10.86
N ALA A 523 -27.85 11.95 -12.04
CA ALA A 523 -27.78 10.89 -13.05
C ALA A 523 -26.45 10.89 -13.82
N ALA A 524 -25.85 12.07 -13.98
CA ALA A 524 -24.53 12.25 -14.57
C ALA A 524 -23.92 13.56 -14.07
N ALA A 525 -22.59 13.61 -13.95
CA ALA A 525 -21.84 14.79 -13.51
C ALA A 525 -20.68 15.10 -14.46
N SER A 526 -20.46 16.37 -14.80
CA SER A 526 -19.30 16.80 -15.61
C SER A 526 -18.60 17.97 -14.95
N LEU A 527 -17.27 17.93 -14.93
CA LEU A 527 -16.41 18.97 -14.37
C LEU A 527 -15.74 19.74 -15.49
N SER A 528 -15.75 21.06 -15.41
CA SER A 528 -14.97 21.94 -16.27
C SER A 528 -14.24 23.00 -15.45
N PHE A 529 -13.14 23.51 -15.98
CA PHE A 529 -12.39 24.60 -15.40
C PHE A 529 -11.56 25.30 -16.46
N LYS A 530 -11.16 26.54 -16.20
CA LYS A 530 -10.14 27.24 -16.96
C LYS A 530 -8.81 27.17 -16.24
N TYR A 531 -7.74 27.05 -17.01
CA TYR A 531 -6.39 27.20 -16.48
C TYR A 531 -5.52 27.97 -17.45
N ALA A 532 -4.47 28.59 -16.93
CA ALA A 532 -3.46 29.26 -17.72
C ALA A 532 -2.05 28.94 -17.19
N PHE A 533 -1.13 28.62 -18.10
CA PHE A 533 0.24 28.23 -17.75
C PHE A 533 1.19 28.46 -18.93
N ALA A 534 2.39 28.94 -18.63
CA ALA A 534 3.48 29.06 -19.61
C ALA A 534 4.74 28.41 -19.07
N LYS A 535 5.39 27.56 -19.89
CA LYS A 535 6.73 27.06 -19.56
C LYS A 535 7.77 28.16 -19.69
N ARG A 536 8.89 28.02 -18.99
CA ARG A 536 10.08 28.87 -19.21
C ARG A 536 10.84 28.44 -20.45
N ASN A 537 10.97 27.14 -20.65
CA ASN A 537 11.58 26.52 -21.83
C ASN A 537 10.98 25.13 -22.10
N SER A 538 11.32 24.54 -23.25
CA SER A 538 10.78 23.24 -23.67
C SER A 538 11.20 22.07 -22.78
N GLY A 539 12.27 22.21 -21.99
CA GLY A 539 12.76 21.20 -21.06
C GLY A 539 12.00 21.13 -19.75
N ASN A 540 11.12 22.11 -19.45
CA ASN A 540 10.29 22.06 -18.25
C ASN A 540 9.31 20.89 -18.29
N SER A 541 9.18 20.19 -17.17
CA SER A 541 8.44 18.94 -17.06
C SER A 541 7.15 19.05 -16.23
N ASP A 542 6.66 20.27 -15.97
CA ASP A 542 5.47 20.51 -15.16
C ASP A 542 4.24 19.80 -15.72
N TYR A 543 3.36 19.33 -14.84
CA TYR A 543 2.09 18.76 -15.27
C TYR A 543 0.98 18.99 -14.23
N LEU A 544 -0.26 19.02 -14.72
CA LEU A 544 -1.46 19.21 -13.92
C LEU A 544 -2.36 17.99 -14.05
N GLN A 545 -2.82 17.48 -12.93
CA GLN A 545 -3.76 16.37 -12.86
C GLN A 545 -5.03 16.79 -12.16
N VAL A 546 -6.16 16.26 -12.63
CA VAL A 546 -7.42 16.29 -11.90
C VAL A 546 -7.71 14.88 -11.42
N LEU A 547 -7.86 14.71 -10.11
CA LEU A 547 -8.22 13.44 -9.49
C LEU A 547 -9.60 13.57 -8.83
N ALA A 548 -10.27 12.45 -8.66
CA ALA A 548 -11.54 12.37 -7.94
C ALA A 548 -11.54 11.24 -6.91
N SER A 549 -12.32 11.45 -5.86
CA SER A 549 -12.60 10.49 -4.81
C SER A 549 -14.11 10.30 -4.68
N ASN A 550 -14.52 9.07 -4.43
CA ASN A 550 -15.89 8.68 -4.10
C ASN A 550 -15.99 8.12 -2.65
N ASN A 551 -14.99 8.43 -1.83
CA ASN A 551 -14.88 7.99 -0.44
C ASN A 551 -14.22 9.09 0.41
N CYS A 552 -14.76 10.31 0.32
CA CYS A 552 -14.33 11.45 1.13
C CYS A 552 -12.84 11.86 1.02
N GLY A 553 -12.12 11.42 -0.01
CA GLY A 553 -10.69 11.70 -0.20
C GLY A 553 -9.74 10.66 0.37
N GLU A 554 -10.22 9.49 0.77
CA GLU A 554 -9.39 8.35 1.18
C GLU A 554 -8.62 7.77 -0.02
N THR A 555 -9.31 7.54 -1.14
CA THR A 555 -8.68 7.12 -2.40
C THR A 555 -8.90 8.15 -3.50
N TRP A 556 -7.88 8.37 -4.31
CA TRP A 556 -7.88 9.35 -5.39
C TRP A 556 -7.53 8.68 -6.72
N PHE A 557 -8.41 8.85 -7.70
CA PHE A 557 -8.22 8.29 -9.04
C PHE A 557 -8.14 9.38 -10.10
N LEU A 558 -7.22 9.23 -11.04
CA LEU A 558 -6.97 10.20 -12.10
C LEU A 558 -8.16 10.31 -13.07
N ARG A 559 -8.68 11.53 -13.25
CA ARG A 559 -9.76 11.87 -14.19
C ARG A 559 -9.26 12.60 -15.41
N LYS A 560 -8.23 13.44 -15.25
CA LYS A 560 -7.57 14.12 -16.35
C LYS A 560 -6.09 14.28 -16.08
N ASN A 561 -5.26 13.93 -17.06
CA ASN A 561 -3.85 14.26 -17.09
C ASN A 561 -3.61 15.34 -18.13
N ILE A 562 -3.03 16.46 -17.71
CA ILE A 562 -2.54 17.53 -18.57
C ILE A 562 -1.02 17.45 -18.48
N SER A 563 -0.45 16.60 -19.34
CA SER A 563 0.98 16.30 -19.34
C SER A 563 1.81 17.51 -19.72
N SER A 564 3.09 17.46 -19.40
CA SER A 564 4.06 18.49 -19.77
C SER A 564 4.08 18.82 -21.26
N SER A 565 3.74 17.87 -22.13
CA SER A 565 3.66 18.11 -23.59
C SER A 565 2.50 19.01 -24.02
N ILE A 566 1.45 19.16 -23.21
CA ILE A 566 0.19 19.86 -23.59
C ILE A 566 -0.29 20.89 -22.57
N ILE A 567 0.44 21.07 -21.46
CA ILE A 567 0.05 21.98 -20.38
C ILE A 567 0.11 23.45 -20.78
N SER A 568 1.07 23.86 -21.60
CA SER A 568 1.22 25.25 -21.99
C SER A 568 -0.04 25.79 -22.69
N THR A 569 -0.56 26.90 -22.20
CA THR A 569 -1.65 27.66 -22.84
C THR A 569 -1.12 28.83 -23.66
N MET A 570 0.16 29.18 -23.47
CA MET A 570 0.88 30.19 -24.23
C MET A 570 2.29 29.68 -24.61
N ALA A 571 2.99 30.42 -25.48
CA ALA A 571 4.37 30.15 -25.85
C ALA A 571 5.32 30.25 -24.65
N ASN A 572 6.48 29.58 -24.75
CA ASN A 572 7.48 29.58 -23.67
C ASN A 572 7.96 31.02 -23.39
N THR A 573 8.05 31.40 -22.11
CA THR A 573 8.52 32.71 -21.67
C THR A 573 9.36 32.61 -20.41
N ASN A 574 10.55 33.22 -20.43
CA ASN A 574 11.42 33.32 -19.26
C ASN A 574 11.06 34.51 -18.34
N SER A 575 10.15 35.39 -18.75
CA SER A 575 9.60 36.47 -17.91
C SER A 575 8.46 35.95 -17.04
N ASN A 576 8.14 36.68 -15.96
CA ASN A 576 6.99 36.37 -15.12
C ASN A 576 5.70 36.36 -15.97
N PHE A 577 4.88 35.34 -15.77
CA PHE A 577 3.65 35.12 -16.51
C PHE A 577 2.42 35.49 -15.67
N THR A 578 1.58 36.36 -16.25
CA THR A 578 0.25 36.68 -15.73
C THR A 578 -0.72 36.59 -16.92
N PRO A 579 -1.75 35.74 -16.85
CA PRO A 579 -2.62 35.48 -17.99
C PRO A 579 -3.56 36.67 -18.30
N THR A 580 -3.89 36.82 -19.57
CA THR A 580 -4.90 37.71 -20.12
C THR A 580 -5.95 36.90 -20.89
N GLY A 581 -7.03 37.53 -21.37
CA GLY A 581 -8.23 36.83 -21.86
C GLY A 581 -8.00 35.66 -22.84
N SER A 582 -7.04 35.76 -23.77
CA SER A 582 -6.74 34.68 -24.73
C SER A 582 -5.88 33.55 -24.19
N ASP A 583 -5.27 33.71 -23.01
CA ASP A 583 -4.26 32.80 -22.47
C ASP A 583 -4.88 31.65 -21.67
N TRP A 584 -6.19 31.68 -21.49
CA TRP A 584 -6.95 30.69 -20.74
C TRP A 584 -7.42 29.56 -21.64
N LYS A 585 -7.23 28.33 -21.16
CA LYS A 585 -7.72 27.12 -21.82
C LYS A 585 -8.79 26.47 -20.96
N VAL A 586 -9.90 26.10 -21.58
CA VAL A 586 -10.97 25.33 -20.94
C VAL A 586 -10.62 23.84 -21.01
N ILE A 587 -10.79 23.17 -19.88
CA ILE A 587 -10.76 21.72 -19.79
C ILE A 587 -12.16 21.25 -19.39
N THR A 588 -12.65 20.23 -20.09
CA THR A 588 -13.91 19.56 -19.76
C THR A 588 -13.63 18.08 -19.54
N ILE A 589 -14.15 17.56 -18.43
CA ILE A 589 -14.18 16.16 -18.06
C ILE A 589 -15.64 15.75 -18.12
N GLY A 590 -15.98 14.97 -19.14
CA GLY A 590 -17.36 14.55 -19.41
C GLY A 590 -17.89 13.50 -18.43
N PRO A 591 -19.17 13.14 -18.57
CA PRO A 591 -19.91 12.37 -17.56
C PRO A 591 -19.40 10.95 -17.34
N ASN A 592 -18.88 10.31 -18.39
CA ASN A 592 -18.32 8.95 -18.30
C ASN A 592 -17.18 8.84 -17.28
N SER A 593 -16.44 9.92 -17.02
CA SER A 593 -15.35 9.93 -16.04
C SER A 593 -15.85 9.86 -14.59
N PHE A 594 -17.13 10.14 -14.34
CA PHE A 594 -17.72 10.25 -13.02
C PHE A 594 -18.86 9.25 -12.75
N ALA A 595 -19.08 8.27 -13.65
CA ALA A 595 -20.17 7.29 -13.50
C ALA A 595 -20.15 6.55 -12.14
N ASN A 596 -18.96 6.21 -11.63
CA ASN A 596 -18.78 5.54 -10.32
C ASN A 596 -18.56 6.52 -9.15
N TYR A 597 -18.80 7.81 -9.37
CA TYR A 597 -18.52 8.91 -8.44
C TYR A 597 -19.80 9.68 -8.07
N LEU A 598 -20.97 9.17 -8.46
CA LEU A 598 -22.29 9.70 -8.11
C LEU A 598 -22.64 9.28 -6.67
N VAL A 599 -21.91 9.84 -5.71
CA VAL A 599 -22.00 9.53 -4.28
C VAL A 599 -22.17 10.82 -3.46
N SER A 600 -22.59 10.70 -2.21
CA SER A 600 -22.88 11.86 -1.33
C SER A 600 -21.63 12.58 -0.81
N ASP A 601 -20.48 11.96 -0.93
CA ASP A 601 -19.18 12.37 -0.40
C ASP A 601 -18.13 12.52 -1.50
N PHE A 602 -18.57 12.88 -2.71
CA PHE A 602 -17.69 13.10 -3.84
C PHE A 602 -16.72 14.25 -3.57
N ARG A 603 -15.47 14.08 -3.98
CA ARG A 603 -14.46 15.14 -3.96
C ARG A 603 -13.61 15.11 -5.22
N PHE A 604 -13.04 16.25 -5.59
CA PHE A 604 -12.03 16.33 -6.63
C PHE A 604 -10.85 17.19 -6.18
N LYS A 605 -9.69 17.00 -6.80
CA LYS A 605 -8.52 17.84 -6.56
C LYS A 605 -7.74 18.14 -7.82
N PHE A 606 -7.13 19.31 -7.84
CA PHE A 606 -6.08 19.68 -8.77
C PHE A 606 -4.75 19.36 -8.12
N LYS A 607 -3.98 18.45 -8.71
CA LYS A 607 -2.62 18.12 -8.30
C LYS A 607 -1.65 18.67 -9.34
N PHE A 608 -0.80 19.58 -8.94
CA PHE A 608 0.26 20.11 -9.78
C PHE A 608 1.61 19.57 -9.33
N VAL A 609 2.48 19.24 -10.29
CA VAL A 609 3.86 18.83 -10.02
C VAL A 609 4.81 19.76 -10.74
N ASN A 610 5.71 20.37 -9.98
CA ASN A 610 6.67 21.34 -10.46
C ASN A 610 7.72 20.70 -11.37
N GLY A 611 7.98 21.32 -12.52
CA GLY A 611 9.06 21.00 -13.46
C GLY A 611 9.82 22.24 -13.93
N GLY A 612 9.78 23.32 -13.15
CA GLY A 612 10.53 24.56 -13.34
C GLY A 612 9.88 25.58 -14.28
N GLY A 613 8.57 25.49 -14.53
CA GLY A 613 7.80 26.43 -15.36
C GLY A 613 7.49 27.76 -14.66
N ASN A 614 6.55 28.54 -15.22
CA ASN A 614 6.00 29.71 -14.54
C ASN A 614 4.86 29.32 -13.59
N ASP A 615 4.22 30.30 -12.98
CA ASP A 615 3.08 30.14 -12.09
C ASP A 615 1.84 29.58 -12.84
N LEU A 616 1.02 28.79 -12.14
CA LEU A 616 -0.23 28.22 -12.66
C LEU A 616 -1.41 29.04 -12.14
N TYR A 617 -2.39 29.27 -13.00
CA TYR A 617 -3.66 29.90 -12.63
C TYR A 617 -4.83 28.95 -12.95
N ILE A 618 -5.81 28.88 -12.05
CA ILE A 618 -7.05 28.09 -12.20
C ILE A 618 -8.23 29.01 -11.88
N ASP A 619 -9.26 28.95 -12.72
CA ASP A 619 -10.46 29.77 -12.58
C ASP A 619 -11.69 29.08 -13.21
N ASP A 620 -12.88 29.64 -13.00
CA ASP A 620 -14.15 29.21 -13.58
C ASP A 620 -14.39 27.69 -13.48
N ILE A 621 -14.29 27.13 -12.26
CA ILE A 621 -14.54 25.71 -12.00
C ILE A 621 -16.05 25.47 -11.95
N ASN A 622 -16.56 24.60 -12.83
CA ASN A 622 -17.98 24.26 -12.90
C ASN A 622 -18.18 22.76 -12.79
N LEU A 623 -18.96 22.31 -11.81
CA LEU A 623 -19.42 20.93 -11.69
C LEU A 623 -20.92 20.88 -11.95
N SER A 624 -21.30 20.18 -13.01
CA SER A 624 -22.71 19.92 -13.33
C SER A 624 -23.18 18.63 -12.67
N GLY A 625 -24.48 18.54 -12.38
CA GLY A 625 -25.19 17.33 -12.02
C GLY A 625 -26.57 17.39 -12.64
N SER A 626 -26.86 16.45 -13.52
CA SER A 626 -28.14 16.38 -14.22
C SER A 626 -29.09 15.43 -13.49
N LEU A 627 -30.37 15.78 -13.36
CA LEU A 627 -31.40 14.96 -12.70
C LEU A 627 -32.27 14.20 -13.72
N SER A 628 -31.70 13.71 -14.82
CA SER A 628 -32.45 13.01 -15.86
C SER A 628 -31.76 11.74 -16.32
N ILE A 629 -32.56 10.67 -16.48
CA ILE A 629 -32.17 9.36 -16.98
C ILE A 629 -31.42 9.52 -18.31
N ASP A 630 -30.30 8.81 -18.41
CA ASP A 630 -29.56 8.57 -19.66
C ASP A 630 -30.51 8.28 -20.83
N GLU A 631 -30.56 9.19 -21.80
CA GLU A 631 -30.73 8.77 -23.18
C GLU A 631 -29.38 8.96 -23.86
N THR A 632 -28.68 7.85 -24.07
CA THR A 632 -27.46 7.81 -24.89
C THR A 632 -27.75 8.53 -26.21
N GLU A 633 -27.15 9.70 -26.43
CA GLU A 633 -27.54 10.57 -27.54
C GLU A 633 -27.14 9.96 -28.89
N LYS A 634 -28.10 9.34 -29.60
CA LYS A 634 -27.88 8.80 -30.96
C LYS A 634 -27.81 9.86 -32.06
N ILE A 635 -28.18 11.11 -31.76
CA ILE A 635 -28.11 12.26 -32.68
C ILE A 635 -27.40 13.42 -31.95
N TYR A 636 -26.35 13.97 -32.56
CA TYR A 636 -25.56 15.09 -32.03
C TYR A 636 -25.20 16.08 -33.15
N ASP A 637 -24.63 17.24 -32.80
CA ASP A 637 -24.27 18.34 -33.73
C ASP A 637 -25.42 18.83 -34.61
N PHE A 638 -26.65 18.89 -34.07
CA PHE A 638 -27.83 19.33 -34.80
C PHE A 638 -27.86 20.86 -35.00
N MET A 639 -27.42 21.29 -36.19
CA MET A 639 -27.26 22.69 -36.59
C MET A 639 -28.21 23.10 -37.70
N VAL A 640 -28.53 24.40 -37.73
CA VAL A 640 -29.36 25.02 -38.77
C VAL A 640 -28.63 26.23 -39.33
N TYR A 641 -28.43 26.26 -40.65
CA TYR A 641 -27.74 27.37 -41.31
C TYR A 641 -28.29 27.63 -42.74
N PRO A 642 -28.12 28.83 -43.30
CA PRO A 642 -27.70 30.06 -42.59
C PRO A 642 -28.76 30.48 -41.56
N ASN A 643 -28.34 31.07 -40.44
CA ASN A 643 -29.24 31.69 -39.47
C ASN A 643 -28.78 33.14 -39.27
N PRO A 644 -29.46 34.15 -39.84
CA PRO A 644 -30.83 34.10 -40.35
C PRO A 644 -31.01 33.36 -41.70
N VAL A 645 -32.13 32.66 -41.85
CA VAL A 645 -32.55 31.94 -43.06
C VAL A 645 -33.20 32.93 -44.03
N ILE A 646 -32.76 32.92 -45.30
CA ILE A 646 -33.33 33.74 -46.38
C ILE A 646 -34.20 32.89 -47.31
N ASP A 647 -33.65 31.89 -48.00
CA ASP A 647 -34.45 31.07 -48.93
C ASP A 647 -34.60 29.63 -48.48
N ASN A 648 -33.49 29.02 -48.04
CA ASN A 648 -33.42 27.60 -47.70
C ASN A 648 -32.85 27.39 -46.29
N ILE A 649 -33.46 26.47 -45.56
CA ILE A 649 -32.98 25.96 -44.28
C ILE A 649 -32.09 24.76 -44.58
N ILE A 650 -30.81 24.84 -44.25
CA ILE A 650 -29.90 23.68 -44.26
C ILE A 650 -29.79 23.16 -42.83
N ILE A 651 -30.00 21.86 -42.66
CA ILE A 651 -29.98 21.17 -41.38
C ILE A 651 -28.85 20.16 -41.46
N SER A 652 -27.89 20.24 -40.55
CA SER A 652 -26.77 19.31 -40.46
C SER A 652 -26.78 18.65 -39.10
N PHE A 653 -26.53 17.34 -39.03
CA PHE A 653 -26.44 16.60 -37.78
C PHE A 653 -25.69 15.29 -38.00
N HIS A 654 -25.16 14.72 -36.93
CA HIS A 654 -24.58 13.39 -36.93
C HIS A 654 -25.53 12.39 -36.30
N SER A 655 -25.62 11.19 -36.87
CA SER A 655 -26.33 10.06 -36.28
C SER A 655 -25.39 8.89 -36.01
N LEU A 656 -25.53 8.25 -34.85
CA LEU A 656 -24.74 7.07 -34.47
C LEU A 656 -25.27 5.75 -35.05
N THR A 657 -26.47 5.76 -35.65
CA THR A 657 -27.10 4.56 -36.22
C THR A 657 -27.99 4.96 -37.40
N ASN A 658 -28.29 4.03 -38.30
CA ASN A 658 -29.32 4.27 -39.33
C ASN A 658 -30.71 4.41 -38.69
N LEU A 659 -31.46 5.48 -39.03
CA LEU A 659 -32.81 5.71 -38.52
C LEU A 659 -33.83 5.72 -39.66
N ASN A 660 -34.96 5.06 -39.42
CA ASN A 660 -36.08 5.03 -40.35
C ASN A 660 -37.25 5.90 -39.84
N ASN A 661 -38.08 6.41 -40.74
CA ASN A 661 -39.34 7.13 -40.42
C ASN A 661 -39.22 8.38 -39.50
N SER A 662 -38.06 9.03 -39.48
CA SER A 662 -37.90 10.28 -38.71
C SER A 662 -38.75 11.40 -39.31
N THR A 663 -39.34 12.25 -38.46
CA THR A 663 -40.18 13.36 -38.88
C THR A 663 -39.63 14.67 -38.38
N PHE A 664 -39.45 15.59 -39.30
CA PHE A 664 -39.10 16.95 -38.99
C PHE A 664 -40.32 17.85 -38.89
N LYS A 665 -40.31 18.78 -37.95
CA LYS A 665 -41.41 19.70 -37.63
C LYS A 665 -40.87 21.10 -37.35
N VAL A 666 -41.46 22.10 -37.98
CA VAL A 666 -41.18 23.53 -37.74
C VAL A 666 -42.36 24.10 -36.99
N TYR A 667 -42.12 24.77 -35.87
CA TYR A 667 -43.11 25.47 -35.07
C TYR A 667 -42.83 26.97 -35.07
N ASP A 668 -43.88 27.78 -35.17
CA ASP A 668 -43.75 29.22 -34.98
C ASP A 668 -43.53 29.60 -33.51
N ALA A 669 -43.32 30.89 -33.26
CA ALA A 669 -43.07 31.45 -31.92
C ALA A 669 -44.15 31.13 -30.88
N SER A 670 -45.38 30.83 -31.32
CA SER A 670 -46.50 30.47 -30.44
C SER A 670 -46.59 28.95 -30.16
N GLY A 671 -45.69 28.16 -30.75
CA GLY A 671 -45.70 26.70 -30.66
C GLY A 671 -46.66 26.02 -31.64
N ARG A 672 -47.23 26.75 -32.61
CA ARG A 672 -48.09 26.18 -33.65
C ARG A 672 -47.23 25.54 -34.75
N LEU A 673 -47.57 24.32 -35.16
CA LEU A 673 -46.88 23.60 -36.22
C LEU A 673 -47.14 24.28 -37.57
N VAL A 674 -46.09 24.75 -38.23
CA VAL A 674 -46.17 25.46 -39.53
C VAL A 674 -45.63 24.64 -40.71
N LYS A 675 -44.76 23.65 -40.46
CA LYS A 675 -44.25 22.77 -41.51
C LYS A 675 -43.88 21.40 -40.94
N SER A 676 -44.08 20.34 -41.72
CA SER A 676 -43.60 19.00 -41.35
C SER A 676 -43.16 18.21 -42.57
N LYS A 677 -42.13 17.37 -42.41
CA LYS A 677 -41.61 16.49 -43.46
C LYS A 677 -41.10 15.19 -42.84
N THR A 678 -41.57 14.06 -43.36
CA THR A 678 -41.04 12.73 -42.99
C THR A 678 -39.83 12.38 -43.84
N ILE A 679 -38.82 11.80 -43.20
CA ILE A 679 -37.54 11.37 -43.75
C ILE A 679 -37.47 9.86 -43.56
N ARG A 680 -37.44 9.14 -44.68
CA ARG A 680 -37.53 7.68 -44.64
C ARG A 680 -36.21 7.03 -44.21
N ASN A 681 -35.07 7.60 -44.60
CA ASN A 681 -33.74 7.07 -44.31
C ASN A 681 -32.82 8.20 -43.81
N ILE A 682 -32.29 8.07 -42.60
CA ILE A 682 -31.15 8.85 -42.07
C ILE A 682 -30.01 7.86 -41.90
N SER A 683 -28.86 8.17 -42.51
CA SER A 683 -27.68 7.30 -42.49
C SER A 683 -26.92 7.45 -41.17
N GLU A 684 -26.22 6.41 -40.74
CA GLU A 684 -25.14 6.57 -39.74
C GLU A 684 -24.06 7.52 -40.28
N GLY A 685 -23.54 8.41 -39.43
CA GLY A 685 -22.60 9.46 -39.79
C GLY A 685 -23.25 10.83 -40.01
N GLU A 686 -22.59 11.67 -40.81
CA GLU A 686 -23.04 13.03 -41.11
C GLU A 686 -24.25 13.03 -42.06
N ASN A 687 -25.28 13.78 -41.71
CA ASN A 687 -26.48 13.97 -42.52
C ASN A 687 -26.72 15.46 -42.77
N LYS A 688 -27.05 15.79 -44.01
CA LYS A 688 -27.42 17.14 -44.44
C LYS A 688 -28.74 17.12 -45.19
N LEU A 689 -29.64 18.01 -44.79
CA LEU A 689 -30.98 18.14 -45.35
C LEU A 689 -31.26 19.59 -45.70
N GLN A 690 -31.98 19.80 -46.80
CA GLN A 690 -32.42 21.12 -47.22
C GLN A 690 -33.95 21.19 -47.27
N ILE A 691 -34.51 22.27 -46.72
CA ILE A 691 -35.94 22.54 -46.72
C ILE A 691 -36.16 23.99 -47.15
N SER A 692 -37.05 24.21 -48.14
CA SER A 692 -37.44 25.57 -48.55
C SER A 692 -38.15 26.31 -47.40
N SER A 693 -37.83 27.59 -47.23
CA SER A 693 -38.45 28.48 -46.24
C SER A 693 -39.46 29.46 -46.84
N GLU A 694 -39.78 29.34 -48.13
CA GLU A 694 -40.62 30.30 -48.88
C GLU A 694 -42.01 30.52 -48.26
N THR A 695 -42.55 29.52 -47.57
CA THR A 695 -43.88 29.57 -46.94
C THR A 695 -43.84 30.06 -45.49
N LEU A 696 -42.68 30.47 -44.97
CA LEU A 696 -42.50 30.95 -43.60
C LEU A 696 -42.40 32.47 -43.59
N GLU A 697 -43.21 33.11 -42.76
CA GLU A 697 -43.14 34.56 -42.52
C GLU A 697 -41.88 34.93 -41.71
N THR A 698 -41.44 36.19 -41.79
CA THR A 698 -40.32 36.71 -41.00
C THR A 698 -40.58 36.54 -39.51
N GLY A 699 -39.65 35.91 -38.79
CA GLY A 699 -39.83 35.57 -37.37
C GLY A 699 -38.91 34.46 -36.88
N TRP A 700 -38.96 34.14 -35.59
CA TRP A 700 -38.20 33.02 -35.03
C TRP A 700 -39.05 31.75 -34.98
N TYR A 701 -38.40 30.62 -35.23
CA TYR A 701 -39.03 29.30 -35.33
C TYR A 701 -38.27 28.26 -34.53
N LEU A 702 -38.99 27.26 -34.03
CA LEU A 702 -38.41 26.04 -33.46
C LEU A 702 -38.43 24.93 -34.49
N LEU A 703 -37.32 24.21 -34.53
CA LEU A 703 -37.04 23.17 -35.47
C LEU A 703 -36.84 21.86 -34.74
N ARG A 704 -37.67 20.86 -35.01
CA ARG A 704 -37.69 19.63 -34.25
C ARG A 704 -37.56 18.42 -35.15
N LEU A 705 -36.54 17.60 -34.95
CA LEU A 705 -36.41 16.28 -35.58
C LEU A 705 -36.83 15.23 -34.55
N LYS A 706 -37.90 14.49 -34.86
CA LYS A 706 -38.42 13.39 -34.06
C LYS A 706 -38.16 12.07 -34.76
N SER A 707 -37.40 11.17 -34.15
CA SER A 707 -37.34 9.76 -34.53
C SER A 707 -38.29 8.93 -33.66
N ASP A 708 -38.34 7.62 -33.91
CA ASP A 708 -39.14 6.68 -33.11
C ASP A 708 -38.69 6.63 -31.63
N GLU A 709 -37.46 7.07 -31.33
CA GLU A 709 -36.84 6.96 -30.01
C GLU A 709 -36.47 8.30 -29.37
N LYS A 710 -36.24 9.39 -30.13
CA LYS A 710 -35.78 10.68 -29.58
C LYS A 710 -36.35 11.89 -30.32
N THR A 711 -36.36 13.05 -29.65
CA THR A 711 -36.70 14.34 -30.24
C THR A 711 -35.57 15.35 -29.99
N VAL A 712 -34.91 15.84 -31.04
CA VAL A 712 -33.92 16.94 -30.96
C VAL A 712 -34.52 18.24 -31.49
N THR A 713 -34.17 19.37 -30.87
CA THR A 713 -34.73 20.70 -31.22
C THR A 713 -33.63 21.74 -31.40
N SER A 714 -33.75 22.60 -32.42
CA SER A 714 -32.93 23.80 -32.64
C SER A 714 -33.81 25.00 -32.97
N LYS A 715 -33.24 26.21 -32.94
CA LYS A 715 -33.94 27.47 -33.22
C LYS A 715 -33.30 28.17 -34.41
N PHE A 716 -34.11 28.80 -35.26
CA PHE A 716 -33.61 29.65 -36.33
C PHE A 716 -34.50 30.90 -36.50
N LEU A 717 -33.92 31.95 -37.07
CA LEU A 717 -34.61 33.18 -37.47
C LEU A 717 -34.82 33.16 -38.98
N LYS A 718 -36.03 33.41 -39.44
CA LYS A 718 -36.37 33.68 -40.84
C LYS A 718 -36.40 35.19 -41.05
N GLN A 719 -35.66 35.68 -42.03
CA GLN A 719 -35.72 37.07 -42.48
C GLN A 719 -36.67 37.23 -43.65
#